data_AF-A0A1Z5JM52-F1
#
_entry.id   AF-A0A1Z5JM52-F1
#
_cell.length_a   1.000
_cell.length_b   1.000
_cell.length_c   1.000
_cell.angle_alpha   90.00
_cell.angle_beta   90.00
_cell.angle_gamma   90.00
#
_symmetry.space_group_name_H-M   'P 1'
#
loop_
_entity.id
_entity.type
_entity.pdbx_description
1 polymer ?
#
loop_
_entity_poly.entity_id
_entity_poly.type
_entity_poly.pdbx_seq_one_letter_code
_entity_poly.pdbx_strand_id
1 'polypeptide(L)'
;MTSPRLKLSCLVVFLAWTSIAFLLNNRAIRSTDSAESVLSFIPETIQGRREVFRLALTCNQTQAPWETHLPEVCSILPGEGTEEGGRMGYQVLYRLHYFFQQTPISRTDEHALLCVWIADNNATKETDGFLLQTLRGKCDGFLQIYMTLQGAAISQQSDNNLHRIHIPATTDGLQAVFAFISELSQYRWFHWLDPNRSYFVPENFFYILQSNQISNHDQPLVVQSWILQNAETNREYRELFGSDPMKAPGCDRPRAGNQPTAKLLQHCSHVLKGSDFLAVQNWISSCLSGAPASCLRPNKARDRQEKWAHLRRYSEITLPSAWEVLATQPQKPFDTVISLIRVHSILHGACDKFWKKVLGALDEYGNPGYVHDPYYIKKHPQAFNYHVSDEPKGVCEIPFGEGDEGKYGYQGLKKIEIATAHQNQKQVLCMVYTQSNGHSRLQAIAETWAPRCDGFFAASNLTDKSIGAVHLLHEGPEIYDNMWMKVRAMFHYAYDHYLNDFDLFHIGGDDHYLIPENLRFTAATGSWKGPWDDAMPLLLGGSLALKKRRYCNGGSGYTINRAALRLLVEELFDHPTCMPHWRASYEDRLASSCFRSAGVLCTDTNDDRNETRYHTWNADQHAAWSKEKPAQDWKKLVEQHGIAWKEGLGQISRTSVSFHLKNPGSTSLDSGMRRYHAILYNLCNLTRSTDSSR
;
A
#
# COMPACT_ATOMS: atom_id res chain seq x y z
N MET A 1 -20.80 -12.86 3.60
CA MET A 1 -21.99 -13.48 2.95
C MET A 1 -21.95 -13.12 1.47
N THR A 2 -22.12 -14.11 0.61
CA THR A 2 -21.95 -14.04 -0.85
C THR A 2 -22.96 -13.07 -1.49
N SER A 3 -22.50 -12.32 -2.50
CA SER A 3 -23.29 -11.28 -3.20
C SER A 3 -24.65 -11.81 -3.69
N PRO A 4 -25.78 -11.18 -3.29
CA PRO A 4 -27.12 -11.59 -3.72
C PRO A 4 -27.39 -11.35 -5.22
N ARG A 5 -26.55 -10.57 -5.92
CA ARG A 5 -26.73 -10.30 -7.36
C ARG A 5 -26.39 -11.48 -8.26
N LEU A 6 -25.46 -12.36 -7.85
CA LEU A 6 -25.15 -13.57 -8.63
C LEU A 6 -26.25 -14.63 -8.52
N LYS A 7 -26.89 -14.75 -7.34
CA LYS A 7 -27.97 -15.71 -7.11
C LYS A 7 -29.22 -15.38 -7.92
N LEU A 8 -29.52 -14.10 -8.12
CA LEU A 8 -30.71 -13.67 -8.88
C LEU A 8 -30.56 -13.99 -10.37
N SER A 9 -29.39 -13.77 -10.96
CA SER A 9 -29.12 -14.11 -12.37
C SER A 9 -29.15 -15.61 -12.61
N CYS A 10 -28.61 -16.42 -11.69
CA CYS A 10 -28.66 -17.88 -11.79
C CYS A 10 -30.09 -18.43 -11.61
N LEU A 11 -30.90 -17.86 -10.72
CA LEU A 11 -32.29 -18.27 -10.51
C LEU A 11 -33.15 -17.97 -11.75
N VAL A 12 -32.94 -16.81 -12.39
CA VAL A 12 -33.65 -16.41 -13.62
C VAL A 12 -33.29 -17.33 -14.80
N VAL A 13 -32.01 -17.70 -14.93
CA VAL A 13 -31.59 -18.69 -15.93
C VAL A 13 -32.17 -20.06 -15.59
N PHE A 14 -32.11 -20.53 -14.35
CA PHE A 14 -32.66 -21.83 -13.97
C PHE A 14 -34.19 -21.91 -14.22
N LEU A 15 -34.94 -20.85 -13.90
CA LEU A 15 -36.38 -20.76 -14.14
C LEU A 15 -36.75 -20.65 -15.64
N ALA A 16 -35.93 -19.96 -16.43
CA ALA A 16 -36.11 -19.92 -17.89
C ALA A 16 -35.87 -21.31 -18.51
N TRP A 17 -34.89 -22.05 -18.01
CA TRP A 17 -34.54 -23.38 -18.51
C TRP A 17 -35.53 -24.47 -18.07
N THR A 18 -36.06 -24.42 -16.84
CA THR A 18 -37.13 -25.34 -16.42
C THR A 18 -38.42 -25.11 -17.21
N SER A 19 -38.72 -23.87 -17.58
CA SER A 19 -39.88 -23.52 -18.42
C SER A 19 -39.73 -24.03 -19.86
N ILE A 20 -38.54 -23.91 -20.45
CA ILE A 20 -38.24 -24.40 -21.81
C ILE A 20 -38.21 -25.94 -21.84
N ALA A 21 -37.64 -26.60 -20.83
CA ALA A 21 -37.60 -28.06 -20.75
C ALA A 21 -39.00 -28.68 -20.52
N PHE A 22 -39.87 -28.03 -19.74
CA PHE A 22 -41.25 -28.47 -19.53
C PHE A 22 -42.09 -28.40 -20.82
N LEU A 23 -41.87 -27.37 -21.65
CA LEU A 23 -42.53 -27.19 -22.95
C LEU A 23 -42.07 -28.20 -24.01
N LEU A 24 -40.83 -28.70 -23.94
CA LEU A 24 -40.26 -29.56 -24.98
C LEU A 24 -40.46 -31.07 -24.75
N ASN A 25 -40.59 -31.54 -23.49
CA ASN A 25 -40.58 -32.99 -23.20
C ASN A 25 -41.60 -33.48 -22.14
N ASN A 26 -42.56 -32.65 -21.72
CA ASN A 26 -43.63 -33.03 -20.77
C ASN A 26 -43.14 -33.70 -19.45
N ARG A 27 -41.89 -33.44 -19.03
CA ARG A 27 -41.35 -33.85 -17.72
C ARG A 27 -40.62 -32.68 -17.05
N ALA A 28 -40.86 -32.52 -15.75
CA ALA A 28 -40.16 -31.54 -14.92
C ALA A 28 -38.78 -32.07 -14.46
N ILE A 29 -37.74 -31.27 -14.64
CA ILE A 29 -36.40 -31.49 -14.07
C ILE A 29 -36.50 -31.32 -12.55
N ARG A 30 -36.01 -32.29 -11.77
CA ARG A 30 -36.02 -32.23 -10.29
C ARG A 30 -34.73 -31.60 -9.78
N SER A 31 -34.77 -30.99 -8.60
CA SER A 31 -33.58 -30.38 -7.96
C SER A 31 -32.46 -31.37 -7.60
N THR A 32 -32.71 -32.67 -7.78
CA THR A 32 -31.79 -33.78 -7.47
C THR A 32 -31.13 -34.38 -8.71
N ASP A 33 -31.47 -33.92 -9.90
CA ASP A 33 -30.92 -34.46 -11.16
C ASP A 33 -29.49 -33.95 -11.39
N SER A 34 -28.57 -34.83 -11.80
CA SER A 34 -27.16 -34.49 -12.03
C SER A 34 -27.00 -33.64 -13.29
N ALA A 35 -25.95 -32.81 -13.37
CA ALA A 35 -25.69 -31.94 -14.52
C ALA A 35 -25.59 -32.71 -15.86
N GLU A 36 -25.01 -33.92 -15.85
CA GLU A 36 -24.94 -34.80 -17.02
C GLU A 36 -26.32 -35.29 -17.48
N SER A 37 -27.22 -35.60 -16.53
CA SER A 37 -28.58 -36.02 -16.86
C SER A 37 -29.38 -34.89 -17.50
N VAL A 38 -29.19 -33.64 -17.06
CA VAL A 38 -29.85 -32.46 -17.62
C VAL A 38 -29.35 -32.13 -19.03
N LEU A 39 -28.06 -32.34 -19.30
CA LEU A 39 -27.45 -32.13 -20.62
C LEU A 39 -27.96 -33.12 -21.68
N SER A 40 -28.38 -34.33 -21.28
CA SER A 40 -28.92 -35.35 -22.20
C SER A 40 -30.28 -35.01 -22.80
N PHE A 41 -30.99 -34.01 -22.25
CA PHE A 41 -32.32 -33.57 -22.73
C PHE A 41 -32.27 -32.34 -23.66
N ILE A 42 -31.07 -31.83 -23.96
CA ILE A 42 -30.90 -30.69 -24.88
C ILE A 42 -30.84 -31.21 -26.32
N PRO A 43 -31.68 -30.73 -27.25
CA PRO A 43 -31.63 -31.15 -28.66
C PRO A 43 -30.24 -30.89 -29.28
N GLU A 44 -29.73 -31.83 -30.08
CA GLU A 44 -28.41 -31.77 -30.72
C GLU A 44 -28.15 -30.45 -31.47
N THR A 45 -29.20 -29.76 -31.93
CA THR A 45 -29.12 -28.46 -32.61
C THR A 45 -28.61 -27.31 -31.74
N ILE A 46 -28.60 -27.43 -30.39
CA ILE A 46 -28.15 -26.37 -29.47
C ILE A 46 -26.72 -26.63 -28.93
N GLN A 47 -26.22 -27.87 -28.98
CA GLN A 47 -24.87 -28.24 -28.50
C GLN A 47 -23.73 -27.51 -29.23
N GLY A 48 -23.97 -26.96 -30.42
CA GLY A 48 -22.96 -26.27 -31.22
C GLY A 48 -22.59 -24.83 -30.81
N ARG A 49 -23.26 -24.21 -29.83
CA ARG A 49 -22.96 -22.81 -29.44
C ARG A 49 -22.01 -22.73 -28.24
N ARG A 50 -20.74 -22.37 -28.51
CA ARG A 50 -19.63 -22.18 -27.54
C ARG A 50 -19.94 -21.31 -26.30
N GLU A 51 -20.97 -20.45 -26.34
CA GLU A 51 -21.35 -19.61 -25.19
C GLU A 51 -22.08 -20.37 -24.08
N VAL A 52 -22.84 -21.43 -24.41
CA VAL A 52 -23.63 -22.19 -23.43
C VAL A 52 -22.72 -23.05 -22.54
N PHE A 53 -21.62 -23.58 -23.10
CA PHE A 53 -20.59 -24.31 -22.35
C PHE A 53 -19.83 -23.43 -21.34
N ARG A 54 -19.60 -22.15 -21.65
CA ARG A 54 -18.89 -21.23 -20.74
C ARG A 54 -19.71 -20.89 -19.48
N LEU A 55 -21.02 -20.72 -19.62
CA LEU A 55 -21.92 -20.36 -18.51
C LEU A 55 -22.22 -21.55 -17.57
N ALA A 56 -22.25 -22.78 -18.09
CA ALA A 56 -22.42 -23.98 -17.24
C ALA A 56 -21.17 -24.30 -16.41
N LEU A 57 -19.96 -24.08 -16.95
CA LEU A 57 -18.69 -24.27 -16.25
C LEU A 57 -18.48 -23.27 -15.10
N THR A 58 -19.10 -22.09 -15.14
CA THR A 58 -18.99 -21.09 -14.07
C THR A 58 -19.78 -21.43 -12.80
N CYS A 59 -20.70 -22.40 -12.85
CA CYS A 59 -21.52 -22.76 -11.69
C CYS A 59 -20.93 -23.86 -10.80
N ASN A 60 -19.79 -24.45 -11.19
CA ASN A 60 -19.14 -25.54 -10.45
C ASN A 60 -17.65 -25.27 -10.22
N GLN A 61 -17.28 -24.02 -9.91
CA GLN A 61 -15.95 -23.74 -9.39
C GLN A 61 -15.87 -24.22 -7.95
N THR A 62 -15.46 -25.48 -7.76
CA THR A 62 -14.70 -25.84 -6.57
C THR A 62 -13.54 -24.85 -6.47
N GLN A 63 -13.41 -24.15 -5.34
CA GLN A 63 -12.28 -23.27 -5.06
C GLN A 63 -10.98 -23.99 -5.44
N ALA A 64 -10.04 -23.27 -6.07
CA ALA A 64 -8.77 -23.90 -6.43
C ALA A 64 -8.10 -24.41 -5.12
N PRO A 65 -7.50 -25.60 -5.10
CA PRO A 65 -6.93 -26.17 -3.87
C PRO A 65 -6.07 -25.21 -3.05
N TRP A 66 -5.27 -24.35 -3.70
CA TRP A 66 -4.46 -23.36 -3.01
C TRP A 66 -5.27 -22.27 -2.29
N GLU A 67 -6.49 -21.96 -2.74
CA GLU A 67 -7.36 -20.94 -2.13
C GLU A 67 -7.80 -21.33 -0.71
N THR A 68 -7.70 -22.62 -0.35
CA THR A 68 -7.96 -23.11 1.00
C THR A 68 -6.97 -22.52 2.03
N HIS A 69 -5.78 -22.09 1.58
CA HIS A 69 -4.77 -21.43 2.42
C HIS A 69 -4.96 -19.90 2.52
N LEU A 70 -5.90 -19.30 1.78
CA LEU A 70 -6.14 -17.85 1.82
C LEU A 70 -6.36 -17.29 3.24
N PRO A 71 -7.16 -17.93 4.11
CA PRO A 71 -7.31 -17.45 5.48
C PRO A 71 -5.99 -17.40 6.26
N GLU A 72 -5.11 -18.38 6.07
CA GLU A 72 -3.80 -18.43 6.72
C GLU A 72 -2.87 -17.34 6.18
N VAL A 73 -2.68 -17.28 4.86
CA VAL A 73 -1.71 -16.35 4.24
C VAL A 73 -2.16 -14.88 4.32
N CYS A 74 -3.46 -14.62 4.23
CA CYS A 74 -3.99 -13.26 4.23
C CYS A 74 -4.36 -12.75 5.64
N SER A 75 -4.41 -13.60 6.67
CA SER A 75 -4.59 -13.14 8.05
C SER A 75 -3.42 -12.30 8.57
N ILE A 76 -2.23 -12.50 8.00
CA ILE A 76 -1.06 -11.71 8.34
C ILE A 76 -1.17 -10.38 7.62
N LEU A 77 -1.25 -9.30 8.40
CA LEU A 77 -1.45 -7.97 7.87
C LEU A 77 -0.28 -7.53 6.99
N PRO A 78 -0.53 -6.68 5.99
CA PRO A 78 0.53 -6.02 5.24
C PRO A 78 1.54 -5.33 6.15
N GLY A 79 2.82 -5.61 5.89
CA GLY A 79 3.89 -5.11 6.73
C GLY A 79 4.15 -5.90 8.00
N GLU A 80 3.50 -7.05 8.19
CA GLU A 80 3.77 -8.07 9.21
C GLU A 80 4.17 -9.39 8.55
N GLY A 81 5.02 -10.16 9.23
CA GLY A 81 5.52 -11.45 8.73
C GLY A 81 6.90 -11.39 8.09
N THR A 82 7.15 -12.33 7.19
CA THR A 82 8.42 -12.62 6.49
C THR A 82 8.76 -11.55 5.44
N GLU A 83 9.84 -11.68 4.67
CA GLU A 83 10.29 -10.62 3.75
C GLU A 83 9.23 -10.21 2.69
N GLU A 84 8.41 -11.14 2.20
CA GLU A 84 7.36 -10.89 1.21
C GLU A 84 6.12 -10.23 1.83
N GLY A 85 5.81 -10.58 3.08
CA GLY A 85 4.77 -9.93 3.90
C GLY A 85 5.24 -8.64 4.57
N GLY A 86 6.56 -8.45 4.64
CA GLY A 86 7.23 -7.32 5.24
C GLY A 86 6.89 -6.03 4.52
N ARG A 87 7.06 -4.90 5.21
CA ARG A 87 6.52 -3.60 4.77
C ARG A 87 6.92 -3.26 3.33
N MET A 88 8.18 -3.46 2.98
CA MET A 88 8.68 -3.15 1.63
C MET A 88 8.27 -4.22 0.59
N GLY A 89 8.31 -5.50 0.95
CA GLY A 89 7.91 -6.60 0.05
C GLY A 89 6.46 -6.45 -0.39
N TYR A 90 5.56 -6.22 0.55
CA TYR A 90 4.15 -5.98 0.26
C TYR A 90 3.95 -4.78 -0.70
N GLN A 91 4.58 -3.63 -0.43
CA GLN A 91 4.42 -2.45 -1.28
C GLN A 91 4.93 -2.67 -2.70
N VAL A 92 5.95 -3.50 -2.88
CA VAL A 92 6.42 -3.91 -4.21
C VAL A 92 5.37 -4.77 -4.90
N LEU A 93 4.83 -5.78 -4.22
CA LEU A 93 3.79 -6.66 -4.75
C LEU A 93 2.52 -5.89 -5.12
N TYR A 94 2.07 -5.00 -4.25
CA TYR A 94 0.90 -4.16 -4.48
C TYR A 94 1.10 -3.22 -5.67
N ARG A 95 2.31 -2.67 -5.85
CA ARG A 95 2.64 -1.84 -7.03
C ARG A 95 2.57 -2.64 -8.32
N LEU A 96 3.06 -3.88 -8.32
CA LEU A 96 2.96 -4.77 -9.48
C LEU A 96 1.49 -5.10 -9.77
N HIS A 97 0.71 -5.44 -8.73
CA HIS A 97 -0.72 -5.66 -8.85
C HIS A 97 -1.43 -4.48 -9.52
N TYR A 98 -1.23 -3.27 -8.97
CA TYR A 98 -1.81 -2.04 -9.52
C TYR A 98 -1.35 -1.80 -10.97
N PHE A 99 -0.07 -1.99 -11.27
CA PHE A 99 0.46 -1.83 -12.62
C PHE A 99 -0.20 -2.77 -13.64
N PHE A 100 -0.39 -4.05 -13.27
CA PHE A 100 -1.03 -5.03 -14.15
C PHE A 100 -2.51 -4.77 -14.37
N GLN A 101 -3.21 -4.18 -13.41
CA GLN A 101 -4.61 -3.75 -13.62
C GLN A 101 -4.73 -2.62 -14.65
N GLN A 102 -3.77 -1.70 -14.66
CA GLN A 102 -3.79 -0.54 -15.56
C GLN A 102 -3.19 -0.85 -16.94
N THR A 103 -2.37 -1.89 -17.05
CA THR A 103 -1.64 -2.24 -18.28
C THR A 103 -2.06 -3.62 -18.77
N PRO A 104 -3.12 -3.73 -19.60
CA PRO A 104 -3.51 -5.01 -20.18
C PRO A 104 -2.42 -5.50 -21.13
N ILE A 105 -1.80 -6.63 -20.79
CA ILE A 105 -0.75 -7.26 -21.60
C ILE A 105 -1.41 -8.21 -22.60
N SER A 106 -1.21 -7.97 -23.90
CA SER A 106 -1.76 -8.80 -24.97
C SER A 106 -0.78 -9.91 -25.36
N ARG A 107 -1.07 -11.18 -25.05
CA ARG A 107 -0.26 -12.30 -25.56
C ARG A 107 -0.56 -12.52 -27.04
N THR A 108 0.49 -12.78 -27.82
CA THR A 108 0.39 -13.20 -29.22
C THR A 108 1.00 -14.59 -29.35
N ASP A 109 0.61 -15.35 -30.38
CA ASP A 109 1.14 -16.70 -30.65
C ASP A 109 2.67 -16.68 -30.90
N GLU A 110 3.22 -15.53 -31.28
CA GLU A 110 4.67 -15.32 -31.42
C GLU A 110 5.43 -15.39 -30.09
N HIS A 111 4.75 -15.34 -28.94
CA HIS A 111 5.36 -15.36 -27.61
C HIS A 111 5.15 -16.69 -26.87
N ALA A 112 4.99 -17.80 -27.59
CA ALA A 112 4.78 -19.12 -27.00
C ALA A 112 5.86 -19.44 -25.93
N LEU A 113 5.45 -19.65 -24.67
CA LEU A 113 6.31 -19.79 -23.50
C LEU A 113 6.22 -21.19 -22.87
N LEU A 114 7.35 -21.88 -22.77
CA LEU A 114 7.53 -23.09 -21.97
C LEU A 114 8.07 -22.75 -20.59
N CYS A 115 7.34 -23.13 -19.54
CA CYS A 115 7.75 -22.97 -18.15
C CYS A 115 8.38 -24.28 -17.65
N VAL A 116 9.62 -24.21 -17.17
CA VAL A 116 10.47 -25.37 -16.88
C VAL A 116 10.88 -25.36 -15.41
N TRP A 117 10.78 -26.48 -14.69
CA TRP A 117 11.29 -26.57 -13.31
C TRP A 117 11.68 -27.99 -12.92
N ILE A 118 12.48 -28.10 -11.86
CA ILE A 118 12.78 -29.39 -11.23
C ILE A 118 11.62 -29.73 -10.30
N ALA A 119 10.96 -30.84 -10.58
CA ALA A 119 9.89 -31.37 -9.75
C ALA A 119 10.50 -32.21 -8.61
N ASP A 120 9.98 -32.03 -7.40
CA ASP A 120 10.45 -32.76 -6.22
C ASP A 120 9.88 -34.19 -6.20
N ASN A 121 10.73 -35.17 -5.90
CA ASN A 121 10.36 -36.58 -5.85
C ASN A 121 9.79 -37.03 -4.50
N ASN A 122 10.04 -36.32 -3.40
CA ASN A 122 9.65 -36.77 -2.04
C ASN A 122 9.15 -35.66 -1.09
N ALA A 123 9.03 -34.39 -1.51
CA ALA A 123 8.33 -33.37 -0.75
C ALA A 123 7.53 -32.40 -1.65
N THR A 124 6.24 -32.23 -1.34
CA THR A 124 5.27 -31.26 -1.92
C THR A 124 4.75 -31.48 -3.36
N LYS A 125 3.87 -32.49 -3.53
CA LYS A 125 2.85 -32.50 -4.63
C LYS A 125 2.09 -31.17 -4.76
N GLU A 126 2.06 -30.38 -3.69
CA GLU A 126 1.37 -29.10 -3.58
C GLU A 126 2.08 -27.97 -4.34
N THR A 127 3.42 -27.91 -4.36
CA THR A 127 4.17 -26.88 -5.11
C THR A 127 3.98 -27.04 -6.62
N ASP A 128 4.17 -28.26 -7.12
CA ASP A 128 3.90 -28.60 -8.52
C ASP A 128 2.44 -28.31 -8.89
N GLY A 129 1.51 -28.70 -8.00
CA GLY A 129 0.08 -28.44 -8.17
C GLY A 129 -0.24 -26.94 -8.21
N PHE A 130 0.38 -26.15 -7.33
CA PHE A 130 0.24 -24.70 -7.27
C PHE A 130 0.75 -24.03 -8.54
N LEU A 131 1.97 -24.35 -8.99
CA LEU A 131 2.54 -23.81 -10.23
C LEU A 131 1.66 -24.14 -11.43
N LEU A 132 1.27 -25.41 -11.58
CA LEU A 132 0.42 -25.85 -12.69
C LEU A 132 -0.95 -25.16 -12.69
N GLN A 133 -1.51 -24.84 -11.53
CA GLN A 133 -2.79 -24.14 -11.42
C GLN A 133 -2.67 -22.64 -11.70
N THR A 134 -1.67 -21.98 -11.13
CA THR A 134 -1.51 -20.52 -11.19
C THR A 134 -0.91 -20.04 -12.52
N LEU A 135 -0.06 -20.86 -13.15
CA LEU A 135 0.55 -20.55 -14.43
C LEU A 135 -0.27 -21.06 -15.63
N ARG A 136 -1.36 -21.81 -15.40
CA ARG A 136 -2.24 -22.26 -16.48
C ARG A 136 -2.85 -21.06 -17.20
N GLY A 137 -2.73 -21.04 -18.53
CA GLY A 137 -3.16 -19.89 -19.34
C GLY A 137 -2.19 -18.69 -19.28
N LYS A 138 -1.07 -18.81 -18.56
CA LYS A 138 0.06 -17.86 -18.54
C LYS A 138 1.31 -18.43 -19.20
N CYS A 139 1.52 -19.74 -19.11
CA CYS A 139 2.46 -20.49 -19.95
C CYS A 139 1.69 -21.27 -21.02
N ASP A 140 2.32 -21.48 -22.18
CA ASP A 140 1.76 -22.27 -23.28
C ASP A 140 2.11 -23.74 -23.15
N GLY A 141 3.19 -24.05 -22.42
CA GLY A 141 3.49 -25.40 -21.97
C GLY A 141 4.35 -25.46 -20.71
N PHE A 142 4.49 -26.67 -20.20
CA PHE A 142 5.18 -26.97 -18.95
C PHE A 142 6.16 -28.12 -19.14
N LEU A 143 7.35 -28.03 -18.55
CA LEU A 143 8.32 -29.12 -18.48
C LEU A 143 8.73 -29.37 -17.03
N GLN A 144 8.33 -30.52 -16.50
CA GLN A 144 8.72 -31.00 -15.17
C GLN A 144 9.89 -31.96 -15.29
N ILE A 145 10.96 -31.67 -14.55
CA ILE A 145 12.18 -32.47 -14.54
C ILE A 145 12.27 -33.23 -13.22
N TYR A 146 12.13 -34.55 -13.25
CA TYR A 146 12.22 -35.40 -12.07
C TYR A 146 13.63 -36.00 -11.97
N MET A 147 14.34 -35.71 -10.88
CA MET A 147 15.72 -36.19 -10.69
C MET A 147 15.78 -37.54 -9.99
N THR A 148 16.13 -38.60 -10.70
CA THR A 148 16.23 -39.95 -10.13
C THR A 148 17.60 -40.20 -9.46
N LEU A 149 17.58 -40.90 -8.32
CA LEU A 149 18.78 -41.36 -7.63
C LEU A 149 19.29 -42.64 -8.31
N GLN A 150 20.46 -42.53 -8.97
CA GLN A 150 21.30 -43.60 -9.52
C GLN A 150 20.68 -44.54 -10.58
N GLY A 151 21.14 -44.37 -11.83
CA GLY A 151 21.09 -45.42 -12.87
C GLY A 151 19.78 -45.64 -13.62
N ALA A 152 18.72 -44.87 -13.34
CA ALA A 152 17.48 -44.95 -14.10
C ALA A 152 17.68 -44.41 -15.53
N ALA A 153 17.10 -45.10 -16.53
CA ALA A 153 17.09 -44.64 -17.91
C ALA A 153 16.30 -43.34 -18.06
N ILE A 154 16.71 -42.49 -19.01
CA ILE A 154 15.94 -41.30 -19.39
C ILE A 154 14.56 -41.77 -19.85
N SER A 155 13.50 -41.27 -19.22
CA SER A 155 12.13 -41.51 -19.65
C SER A 155 11.38 -40.20 -19.81
N GLN A 156 10.55 -40.13 -20.85
CA GLN A 156 9.81 -38.95 -21.24
C GLN A 156 8.34 -39.30 -21.37
N GLN A 157 7.48 -38.45 -20.82
CA GLN A 157 6.04 -38.52 -20.98
C GLN A 157 5.53 -37.13 -21.37
N SER A 158 4.71 -37.05 -22.41
CA SER A 158 4.14 -35.80 -22.87
C SER A 158 2.63 -35.95 -23.02
N ASP A 159 1.89 -35.01 -22.45
CA ASP A 159 0.47 -34.74 -22.73
C ASP A 159 0.37 -33.31 -23.31
N ASN A 160 -0.76 -32.94 -23.92
CA ASN A 160 -1.01 -31.73 -24.72
C ASN A 160 -0.63 -30.40 -24.01
N ASN A 161 0.68 -30.14 -23.85
CA ASN A 161 1.36 -29.02 -23.20
C ASN A 161 1.94 -29.28 -21.79
N LEU A 162 1.94 -30.53 -21.29
CA LEU A 162 2.69 -30.93 -20.09
C LEU A 162 3.69 -32.03 -20.44
N HIS A 163 4.96 -31.68 -20.36
CA HIS A 163 6.08 -32.57 -20.60
C HIS A 163 6.71 -32.96 -19.26
N ARG A 164 7.05 -34.24 -19.10
CA ARG A 164 7.75 -34.77 -17.93
C ARG A 164 8.96 -35.54 -18.39
N ILE A 165 10.11 -35.24 -17.82
CA ILE A 165 11.34 -35.98 -18.08
C ILE A 165 11.93 -36.47 -16.75
N HIS A 166 12.22 -37.76 -16.69
CA HIS A 166 13.00 -38.34 -15.61
C HIS A 166 14.44 -38.43 -16.07
N ILE A 167 15.34 -37.79 -15.34
CA ILE A 167 16.77 -37.79 -15.64
C ILE A 167 17.56 -38.35 -14.47
N PRO A 168 18.70 -39.02 -14.73
CA PRO A 168 19.67 -39.30 -13.69
C PRO A 168 20.31 -38.00 -13.20
N ALA A 169 20.55 -37.87 -11.89
CA ALA A 169 21.19 -36.71 -11.27
C ALA A 169 22.71 -36.62 -11.63
N THR A 170 23.01 -36.43 -12.92
CA THR A 170 24.33 -36.46 -13.55
C THR A 170 24.42 -35.41 -14.66
N THR A 171 25.63 -35.08 -15.12
CA THR A 171 25.85 -34.13 -16.24
C THR A 171 25.11 -34.55 -17.52
N ASP A 172 25.09 -35.85 -17.82
CA ASP A 172 24.38 -36.41 -18.98
C ASP A 172 22.87 -36.19 -18.89
N GLY A 173 22.31 -36.23 -17.68
CA GLY A 173 20.90 -35.95 -17.42
C GLY A 173 20.52 -34.50 -17.77
N LEU A 174 21.40 -33.53 -17.50
CA LEU A 174 21.14 -32.12 -17.84
C LEU A 174 21.26 -31.85 -19.33
N GLN A 175 22.20 -32.51 -20.02
CA GLN A 175 22.28 -32.44 -21.48
C GLN A 175 21.01 -32.97 -22.14
N ALA A 176 20.45 -34.05 -21.59
CA ALA A 176 19.18 -34.60 -22.06
C ALA A 176 18.01 -33.62 -21.92
N VAL A 177 17.99 -32.78 -20.88
CA VAL A 177 16.98 -31.72 -20.71
C VAL A 177 17.07 -30.70 -21.84
N PHE A 178 18.27 -30.19 -22.14
CA PHE A 178 18.43 -29.21 -23.21
C PHE A 178 18.18 -29.79 -24.61
N ALA A 179 18.58 -31.04 -24.85
CA ALA A 179 18.26 -31.75 -26.08
C ALA A 179 16.73 -31.89 -26.23
N PHE A 180 16.04 -32.31 -25.19
CA PHE A 180 14.58 -32.42 -25.18
C PHE A 180 13.90 -31.06 -25.41
N ILE A 181 14.35 -30.00 -24.74
CA ILE A 181 13.84 -28.64 -24.96
C ILE A 181 14.03 -28.20 -26.42
N SER A 182 15.15 -28.56 -27.06
CA SER A 182 15.42 -28.20 -28.45
C SER A 182 14.49 -28.87 -29.47
N GLU A 183 13.85 -29.99 -29.09
CA GLU A 183 12.85 -30.69 -29.89
C GLU A 183 11.45 -30.03 -29.79
N LEU A 184 11.22 -29.21 -28.76
CA LEU A 184 9.95 -28.51 -28.53
C LEU A 184 9.86 -27.20 -29.32
N SER A 185 9.95 -27.31 -30.64
CA SER A 185 9.97 -26.17 -31.58
C SER A 185 8.72 -25.28 -31.57
N GLN A 186 7.62 -25.73 -30.97
CA GLN A 186 6.39 -24.95 -30.83
C GLN A 186 6.48 -23.81 -29.82
N TYR A 187 7.47 -23.85 -28.90
CA TYR A 187 7.69 -22.77 -27.93
C TYR A 187 8.86 -21.90 -28.38
N ARG A 188 8.65 -20.57 -28.39
CA ARG A 188 9.69 -19.60 -28.73
C ARG A 188 10.52 -19.20 -27.51
N TRP A 189 9.91 -19.20 -26.34
CA TRP A 189 10.50 -18.75 -25.09
C TRP A 189 10.51 -19.88 -24.07
N PHE A 190 11.56 -19.93 -23.27
CA PHE A 190 11.74 -20.92 -22.21
C PHE A 190 12.10 -20.16 -20.93
N HIS A 191 11.40 -20.43 -19.84
CA HIS A 191 11.68 -19.82 -18.55
C HIS A 191 11.87 -20.90 -17.49
N TRP A 192 13.04 -20.87 -16.84
CA TRP A 192 13.41 -21.80 -15.79
C TRP A 192 12.98 -21.24 -14.43
N LEU A 193 12.07 -21.96 -13.76
CA LEU A 193 11.55 -21.62 -12.44
C LEU A 193 12.37 -22.36 -11.37
N ASP A 194 12.67 -21.67 -10.28
CA ASP A 194 13.11 -22.28 -9.03
C ASP A 194 12.06 -21.99 -7.94
N PRO A 195 11.02 -22.82 -7.82
CA PRO A 195 9.93 -22.55 -6.86
C PRO A 195 10.39 -22.53 -5.40
N ASN A 196 11.57 -23.08 -5.09
CA ASN A 196 12.16 -23.02 -3.76
C ASN A 196 12.85 -21.69 -3.46
N ARG A 197 13.07 -20.83 -4.47
CA ARG A 197 13.80 -19.58 -4.34
C ARG A 197 13.09 -18.38 -4.94
N SER A 198 12.17 -18.56 -5.88
CA SER A 198 11.48 -17.45 -6.53
C SER A 198 10.06 -17.76 -6.97
N TYR A 199 9.24 -16.70 -6.99
CA TYR A 199 7.93 -16.67 -7.61
C TYR A 199 8.03 -16.01 -8.99
N PHE A 200 7.58 -16.69 -10.03
CA PHE A 200 7.56 -16.15 -11.39
C PHE A 200 6.33 -15.28 -11.63
N VAL A 201 6.55 -14.14 -12.31
CA VAL A 201 5.54 -13.15 -12.68
C VAL A 201 5.44 -13.09 -14.21
N PRO A 202 4.59 -13.94 -14.83
CA PRO A 202 4.45 -14.03 -16.29
C PRO A 202 4.06 -12.71 -16.94
N GLU A 203 3.19 -11.93 -16.30
CA GLU A 203 2.74 -10.63 -16.79
C GLU A 203 3.92 -9.70 -17.03
N ASN A 204 4.85 -9.62 -16.07
CA ASN A 204 6.01 -8.78 -16.21
C ASN A 204 6.97 -9.31 -17.27
N PHE A 205 7.13 -10.63 -17.37
CA PHE A 205 7.93 -11.26 -18.42
C PHE A 205 7.45 -10.84 -19.82
N PHE A 206 6.16 -10.97 -20.11
CA PHE A 206 5.61 -10.57 -21.42
C PHE A 206 5.66 -9.05 -21.63
N TYR A 207 5.45 -8.26 -20.58
CA TYR A 207 5.63 -6.81 -20.67
C TYR A 207 7.06 -6.43 -21.08
N ILE A 208 8.07 -7.07 -20.51
CA ILE A 208 9.48 -6.86 -20.87
C ILE A 208 9.69 -7.22 -22.34
N LEU A 209 9.20 -8.37 -22.81
CA LEU A 209 9.31 -8.80 -24.21
C LEU A 209 8.71 -7.76 -25.17
N GLN A 210 7.55 -7.20 -24.83
CA GLN A 210 6.81 -6.25 -25.68
C GLN A 210 7.37 -4.83 -25.66
N SER A 211 8.06 -4.46 -24.58
CA SER A 211 8.53 -3.10 -24.37
C SER A 211 9.71 -2.67 -25.26
N ASN A 212 10.19 -3.55 -26.16
CA ASN A 212 11.41 -3.36 -26.98
C ASN A 212 12.66 -2.95 -26.18
N GLN A 213 12.64 -3.10 -24.85
CA GLN A 213 13.83 -2.94 -24.00
C GLN A 213 14.80 -4.11 -24.16
N ILE A 214 14.30 -5.22 -24.74
CA ILE A 214 15.12 -6.25 -25.34
C ILE A 214 15.20 -5.88 -26.83
N SER A 215 16.39 -5.48 -27.29
CA SER A 215 16.60 -5.05 -28.68
C SER A 215 16.09 -6.11 -29.66
N ASN A 216 15.39 -5.66 -30.72
CA ASN A 216 14.91 -6.41 -31.90
C ASN A 216 16.00 -7.25 -32.60
N HIS A 217 16.45 -8.31 -31.96
CA HIS A 217 17.20 -9.37 -32.60
C HIS A 217 16.49 -10.68 -32.31
N ASP A 218 15.97 -11.29 -33.38
CA ASP A 218 15.40 -12.62 -33.40
C ASP A 218 16.37 -13.64 -32.76
N GLN A 219 16.19 -13.94 -31.47
CA GLN A 219 16.65 -15.16 -30.80
C GLN A 219 16.18 -15.24 -29.32
N PRO A 220 16.13 -16.46 -28.73
CA PRO A 220 15.61 -16.70 -27.37
C PRO A 220 16.58 -16.15 -26.32
N LEU A 221 16.33 -14.90 -25.93
CA LEU A 221 17.29 -14.05 -25.24
C LEU A 221 17.58 -14.42 -23.78
N VAL A 222 16.73 -15.15 -23.06
CA VAL A 222 16.96 -15.37 -21.62
C VAL A 222 18.17 -16.28 -21.35
N VAL A 223 18.41 -17.28 -22.20
CA VAL A 223 19.59 -18.15 -22.10
C VAL A 223 20.82 -17.48 -22.75
N GLN A 224 20.60 -16.71 -23.82
CA GLN A 224 21.67 -16.13 -24.62
C GLN A 224 22.32 -14.89 -23.97
N SER A 225 21.54 -14.01 -23.32
CA SER A 225 22.09 -12.84 -22.63
C SER A 225 22.96 -13.21 -21.43
N TRP A 226 22.62 -14.31 -20.76
CA TRP A 226 23.38 -14.84 -19.63
C TRP A 226 24.71 -15.50 -20.07
N ILE A 227 24.70 -16.23 -21.20
CA ILE A 227 25.91 -16.80 -21.81
C ILE A 227 26.88 -15.70 -22.26
N LEU A 228 26.38 -14.65 -22.93
CA LEU A 228 27.21 -13.55 -23.45
C LEU A 228 27.81 -12.68 -22.34
N GLN A 229 27.05 -12.41 -21.26
CA GLN A 229 27.55 -11.62 -20.13
C GLN A 229 28.65 -12.34 -19.34
N ASN A 230 28.59 -13.67 -19.22
CA ASN A 230 29.62 -14.46 -18.56
C ASN A 230 30.88 -14.66 -19.44
N ALA A 231 30.73 -14.60 -20.77
CA ALA A 231 31.86 -14.65 -21.71
C ALA A 231 32.76 -13.41 -21.65
N GLU A 232 32.22 -12.24 -21.26
CA GLU A 232 33.00 -11.00 -21.11
C GLU A 232 33.85 -10.97 -19.83
N THR A 233 33.44 -11.66 -18.77
CA THR A 233 34.02 -11.53 -17.42
C THR A 233 34.88 -12.72 -16.97
N ASN A 234 34.81 -13.87 -17.65
CA ASN A 234 35.51 -15.08 -17.24
C ASN A 234 36.61 -15.50 -18.24
N ARG A 235 37.84 -15.69 -17.76
CA ARG A 235 39.05 -15.95 -18.58
C ARG A 235 38.97 -17.27 -19.35
N GLU A 236 38.39 -18.32 -18.73
CA GLU A 236 38.19 -19.62 -19.38
C GLU A 236 37.16 -19.57 -20.52
N TYR A 237 36.15 -18.69 -20.43
CA TYR A 237 35.17 -18.49 -21.49
C TYR A 237 35.72 -17.72 -22.71
N ARG A 238 36.68 -16.80 -22.52
CA ARG A 238 37.34 -16.10 -23.65
C ARG A 238 38.18 -17.04 -24.53
N GLU A 239 38.69 -18.13 -23.97
CA GLU A 239 39.43 -19.14 -24.72
C GLU A 239 38.50 -20.05 -25.54
N LEU A 240 37.24 -20.22 -25.13
CA LEU A 240 36.20 -21.00 -25.81
C LEU A 240 35.56 -20.28 -27.01
N PHE A 241 35.40 -18.95 -26.94
CA PHE A 241 34.69 -18.14 -27.94
C PHE A 241 35.60 -17.13 -28.70
N GLY A 242 36.87 -17.03 -28.33
CA GLY A 242 37.85 -16.12 -28.94
C GLY A 242 37.93 -14.76 -28.24
N SER A 243 39.04 -14.03 -28.46
CA SER A 243 39.43 -12.82 -27.72
C SER A 243 38.63 -11.54 -28.03
N ASP A 244 37.71 -11.57 -28.99
CA ASP A 244 36.73 -10.50 -29.26
C ASP A 244 35.45 -11.11 -29.89
N PRO A 245 34.40 -11.39 -29.10
CA PRO A 245 33.17 -12.05 -29.55
C PRO A 245 32.41 -11.28 -30.65
N MET A 246 32.70 -9.99 -30.84
CA MET A 246 32.04 -9.15 -31.84
C MET A 246 32.77 -9.04 -33.19
N LYS A 247 33.99 -9.60 -33.33
CA LYS A 247 34.81 -9.45 -34.55
C LYS A 247 35.14 -10.74 -35.28
N ALA A 248 34.46 -11.85 -34.99
CA ALA A 248 34.61 -13.06 -35.79
C ALA A 248 34.21 -12.79 -37.26
N PRO A 249 35.09 -13.02 -38.24
CA PRO A 249 34.77 -12.81 -39.64
C PRO A 249 33.73 -13.84 -40.09
N GLY A 250 32.54 -13.38 -40.49
CA GLY A 250 31.40 -14.22 -40.86
C GLY A 250 30.05 -13.77 -40.29
N CYS A 251 30.01 -12.73 -39.44
CA CYS A 251 28.76 -12.16 -38.91
C CYS A 251 28.10 -11.12 -39.83
N ASP A 252 28.37 -11.15 -41.14
CA ASP A 252 27.46 -10.60 -42.13
C ASP A 252 26.58 -11.73 -42.69
N ARG A 253 25.36 -11.79 -42.13
CA ARG A 253 24.17 -12.58 -42.48
C ARG A 253 23.97 -13.93 -41.77
N PRO A 254 22.74 -14.18 -41.28
CA PRO A 254 22.40 -15.30 -40.41
C PRO A 254 22.25 -16.60 -41.22
N ARG A 255 22.99 -17.66 -40.88
CA ARG A 255 22.68 -19.02 -41.34
C ARG A 255 23.02 -20.08 -40.30
N ALA A 256 22.02 -20.93 -40.04
CA ALA A 256 22.01 -22.19 -39.30
C ALA A 256 21.94 -22.10 -37.76
N GLY A 257 20.84 -22.64 -37.22
CA GLY A 257 20.53 -22.72 -35.80
C GLY A 257 21.45 -23.64 -34.97
N ASN A 258 21.17 -23.66 -33.66
CA ASN A 258 21.69 -24.58 -32.65
C ASN A 258 23.21 -24.61 -32.36
N GLN A 259 24.08 -23.89 -33.08
CA GLN A 259 25.54 -23.97 -32.83
C GLN A 259 26.03 -23.48 -31.45
N PRO A 260 25.52 -22.39 -30.85
CA PRO A 260 25.97 -21.94 -29.54
C PRO A 260 25.57 -22.92 -28.42
N THR A 261 24.34 -23.43 -28.49
CA THR A 261 23.81 -24.46 -27.59
C THR A 261 24.55 -25.79 -27.76
N ALA A 262 24.84 -26.20 -29.00
CA ALA A 262 25.62 -27.40 -29.29
C ALA A 262 27.06 -27.31 -28.76
N LYS A 263 27.71 -26.14 -28.85
CA LYS A 263 29.06 -25.92 -28.29
C LYS A 263 29.07 -25.88 -26.77
N LEU A 264 28.05 -25.30 -26.14
CA LEU A 264 27.87 -25.32 -24.69
C LEU A 264 27.65 -26.76 -24.18
N LEU A 265 26.78 -27.54 -24.85
CA LEU A 265 26.54 -28.95 -24.55
C LEU A 265 27.77 -29.82 -24.78
N GLN A 266 28.53 -29.56 -25.85
CA GLN A 266 29.79 -30.24 -26.13
C GLN A 266 30.85 -29.90 -25.07
N HIS A 267 30.93 -28.66 -24.58
CA HIS A 267 31.81 -28.30 -23.48
C HIS A 267 31.35 -28.91 -22.14
N CYS A 268 30.04 -28.95 -21.84
CA CYS A 268 29.49 -29.66 -20.69
C CYS A 268 29.79 -31.17 -20.71
N SER A 269 29.96 -31.78 -21.89
CA SER A 269 30.37 -33.19 -22.00
C SER A 269 31.85 -33.41 -21.65
N HIS A 270 32.64 -32.32 -21.67
CA HIS A 270 34.07 -32.32 -21.38
C HIS A 270 34.41 -31.81 -19.97
N VAL A 271 33.51 -31.07 -19.30
CA VAL A 271 33.66 -30.70 -17.89
C VAL A 271 33.40 -31.92 -17.01
N LEU A 272 34.50 -32.68 -16.89
CA LEU A 272 34.91 -33.62 -15.85
C LEU A 272 34.10 -34.92 -15.71
N LYS A 273 34.53 -35.93 -16.50
CA LYS A 273 34.53 -37.32 -16.03
C LYS A 273 35.21 -37.38 -14.65
N GLY A 274 34.43 -37.52 -13.58
CA GLY A 274 34.92 -37.81 -12.23
C GLY A 274 34.74 -36.74 -11.15
N SER A 275 34.03 -35.63 -11.39
CA SER A 275 33.68 -34.69 -10.31
C SER A 275 32.38 -35.06 -9.59
N ASP A 276 32.39 -34.94 -8.26
CA ASP A 276 31.27 -35.25 -7.36
C ASP A 276 30.04 -34.36 -7.64
N PHE A 277 28.85 -34.93 -7.46
CA PHE A 277 27.53 -34.32 -7.70
C PHE A 277 27.38 -32.98 -6.97
N LEU A 278 27.96 -32.86 -5.77
CA LEU A 278 27.97 -31.62 -5.00
C LEU A 278 28.74 -30.49 -5.71
N ALA A 279 29.75 -30.78 -6.54
CA ALA A 279 30.49 -29.77 -7.29
C ALA A 279 29.69 -29.25 -8.50
N VAL A 280 28.93 -30.11 -9.18
CA VAL A 280 28.04 -29.70 -10.29
C VAL A 280 26.78 -29.03 -9.76
N GLN A 281 26.23 -29.49 -8.64
CA GLN A 281 25.12 -28.82 -7.95
C GLN A 281 25.57 -27.51 -7.32
N ASN A 282 26.78 -27.41 -6.74
CA ASN A 282 27.37 -26.14 -6.32
C ASN A 282 27.78 -25.27 -7.51
N TRP A 283 28.08 -25.83 -8.68
CA TRP A 283 28.37 -25.09 -9.90
C TRP A 283 27.11 -24.56 -10.56
N ILE A 284 26.04 -25.34 -10.66
CA ILE A 284 24.71 -24.87 -11.08
C ILE A 284 24.17 -23.91 -10.03
N SER A 285 24.25 -24.25 -8.76
CA SER A 285 23.88 -23.36 -7.67
C SER A 285 24.78 -22.14 -7.66
N SER A 286 26.06 -22.15 -8.07
CA SER A 286 26.97 -21.00 -8.25
C SER A 286 26.77 -20.25 -9.58
N CYS A 287 26.25 -20.91 -10.61
CA CYS A 287 25.77 -20.26 -11.84
C CYS A 287 24.43 -19.55 -11.57
N LEU A 288 23.63 -20.08 -10.64
CA LEU A 288 22.37 -19.53 -10.14
C LEU A 288 22.57 -18.59 -8.93
N SER A 289 23.66 -18.71 -8.17
CA SER A 289 23.98 -17.93 -6.93
C SER A 289 25.25 -17.10 -7.06
N GLY A 290 25.91 -17.11 -8.22
CA GLY A 290 27.04 -16.27 -8.60
C GLY A 290 26.65 -14.82 -8.87
N ALA A 291 25.42 -14.46 -8.53
CA ALA A 291 25.13 -13.14 -8.02
C ALA A 291 24.35 -13.25 -6.69
N PRO A 292 24.99 -13.09 -5.53
CA PRO A 292 24.44 -12.19 -4.55
C PRO A 292 24.64 -10.77 -5.12
N ALA A 293 23.53 -10.09 -5.40
CA ALA A 293 23.46 -8.63 -5.50
C ALA A 293 24.25 -7.92 -6.62
N SER A 294 24.18 -8.37 -7.89
CA SER A 294 24.60 -7.48 -9.01
C SER A 294 23.93 -7.60 -10.38
N CYS A 295 23.01 -8.52 -10.63
CA CYS A 295 21.99 -8.25 -11.65
C CYS A 295 21.10 -7.11 -11.11
N LEU A 296 21.50 -5.88 -11.43
CA LEU A 296 21.01 -4.59 -10.91
C LEU A 296 21.65 -4.14 -9.58
N ARG A 297 22.99 -3.99 -9.50
CA ARG A 297 23.50 -2.91 -8.65
C ARG A 297 23.11 -1.58 -9.32
N PRO A 298 22.37 -0.70 -8.62
CA PRO A 298 22.09 0.61 -9.15
C PRO A 298 23.41 1.34 -9.34
N ASN A 299 23.64 1.86 -10.55
CA ASN A 299 24.67 2.85 -10.76
C ASN A 299 24.24 4.10 -9.97
N LYS A 300 24.84 4.26 -8.79
CA LYS A 300 24.38 5.12 -7.67
C LYS A 300 24.11 6.59 -8.01
N ALA A 301 24.55 7.05 -9.18
CA ALA A 301 24.44 8.44 -9.63
C ALA A 301 23.24 8.70 -10.56
N ARG A 302 22.89 7.77 -11.47
CA ARG A 302 21.82 7.99 -12.47
C ARG A 302 20.47 7.40 -12.04
N ASP A 303 20.49 6.34 -11.23
CA ASP A 303 19.32 5.53 -10.89
C ASP A 303 18.42 6.10 -9.77
N ARG A 304 18.71 7.30 -9.26
CA ARG A 304 17.86 7.93 -8.22
C ARG A 304 16.60 8.59 -8.77
N GLN A 305 16.52 8.81 -10.09
CA GLN A 305 15.43 9.60 -10.68
C GLN A 305 14.18 8.78 -11.00
N GLU A 306 14.28 7.46 -11.25
CA GLU A 306 13.13 6.64 -11.65
C GLU A 306 12.97 5.38 -10.77
N LYS A 307 12.42 5.54 -9.57
CA LYS A 307 12.09 4.41 -8.67
C LYS A 307 11.18 3.34 -9.32
N TRP A 308 10.46 3.70 -10.38
CA TRP A 308 9.54 2.83 -11.13
C TRP A 308 10.21 1.95 -12.19
N ALA A 309 11.46 2.22 -12.55
CA ALA A 309 12.20 1.40 -13.53
C ALA A 309 12.64 0.04 -12.95
N HIS A 310 12.65 -0.11 -11.63
CA HIS A 310 13.01 -1.36 -10.95
C HIS A 310 11.91 -2.43 -11.10
N LEU A 311 10.64 -2.06 -10.93
CA LEU A 311 9.51 -3.00 -11.04
C LEU A 311 9.41 -3.65 -12.43
N ARG A 312 9.81 -2.93 -13.48
CA ARG A 312 9.81 -3.41 -14.87
C ARG A 312 10.88 -4.46 -15.19
N ARG A 313 11.80 -4.77 -14.27
CA ARG A 313 12.94 -5.69 -14.54
C ARG A 313 12.81 -7.06 -13.88
N TYR A 314 11.82 -7.27 -13.01
CA TYR A 314 11.71 -8.48 -12.21
C TYR A 314 10.60 -9.39 -12.74
N SER A 315 10.95 -10.31 -13.64
CA SER A 315 10.06 -11.45 -13.95
C SER A 315 10.01 -12.46 -12.80
N GLU A 316 10.88 -12.34 -11.81
CA GLU A 316 10.95 -13.21 -10.64
C GLU A 316 11.01 -12.40 -9.35
N ILE A 317 10.35 -12.91 -8.32
CA ILE A 317 10.35 -12.37 -6.97
C ILE A 317 11.03 -13.38 -6.07
N THR A 318 12.20 -13.04 -5.54
CA THR A 318 12.93 -13.91 -4.62
C THR A 318 12.11 -14.16 -3.37
N LEU A 319 12.00 -15.43 -2.99
CA LEU A 319 11.43 -15.87 -1.72
C LEU A 319 12.54 -15.87 -0.65
N PRO A 320 12.22 -15.61 0.62
CA PRO A 320 13.14 -15.71 1.73
C PRO A 320 13.69 -17.12 1.74
N SER A 321 14.98 -17.21 1.51
CA SER A 321 15.67 -18.47 1.50
C SER A 321 15.83 -19.02 2.91
N ALA A 322 15.67 -20.33 3.06
CA ALA A 322 16.09 -21.07 4.25
C ALA A 322 17.59 -20.92 4.59
N TRP A 323 18.43 -20.32 3.72
CA TRP A 323 19.88 -20.26 3.89
C TRP A 323 20.37 -19.22 4.92
N GLU A 324 19.61 -18.16 5.23
CA GLU A 324 20.04 -17.14 6.21
C GLU A 324 19.48 -17.35 7.64
N VAL A 325 18.35 -18.04 7.79
CA VAL A 325 17.65 -18.15 9.10
C VAL A 325 18.10 -19.36 9.94
N LEU A 326 18.82 -20.32 9.35
CA LEU A 326 19.36 -21.47 10.09
C LEU A 326 20.39 -21.10 11.18
N ALA A 327 20.82 -19.83 11.27
CA ALA A 327 21.82 -19.42 12.23
C ALA A 327 21.30 -19.02 13.62
N THR A 328 20.00 -18.71 13.84
CA THR A 328 19.62 -18.11 15.16
C THR A 328 18.27 -18.42 15.81
N GLN A 329 17.28 -19.11 15.20
CA GLN A 329 16.06 -19.47 15.97
C GLN A 329 15.49 -20.86 15.68
N PRO A 330 15.11 -21.62 16.73
CA PRO A 330 14.51 -22.95 16.59
C PRO A 330 12.98 -22.84 16.55
N GLN A 331 12.36 -22.35 15.46
CA GLN A 331 10.92 -22.52 15.24
C GLN A 331 10.53 -22.68 13.76
N LYS A 332 9.89 -23.82 13.49
CA LYS A 332 9.18 -24.31 12.27
C LYS A 332 9.94 -24.27 10.93
N PRO A 333 10.03 -25.40 10.20
CA PRO A 333 10.49 -25.36 8.80
C PRO A 333 9.54 -24.47 7.99
N PHE A 334 10.11 -23.48 7.30
CA PHE A 334 9.41 -22.61 6.37
C PHE A 334 8.80 -23.46 5.25
N ASP A 335 7.49 -23.32 5.01
CA ASP A 335 6.81 -23.99 3.90
C ASP A 335 6.85 -23.08 2.66
N THR A 336 7.69 -23.44 1.71
CA THR A 336 7.85 -22.76 0.42
C THR A 336 6.51 -22.52 -0.30
N VAL A 337 5.58 -23.48 -0.23
CA VAL A 337 4.30 -23.38 -0.94
C VAL A 337 3.43 -22.27 -0.35
N ILE A 338 3.48 -22.06 0.97
CA ILE A 338 2.74 -21.00 1.66
C ILE A 338 3.26 -19.62 1.26
N SER A 339 4.59 -19.47 1.12
CA SER A 339 5.21 -18.24 0.60
C SER A 339 4.79 -17.95 -0.85
N LEU A 340 4.83 -18.97 -1.73
CA LEU A 340 4.35 -18.85 -3.11
C LEU A 340 2.88 -18.43 -3.19
N ILE A 341 2.02 -19.10 -2.40
CA ILE A 341 0.59 -18.79 -2.30
C ILE A 341 0.39 -17.36 -1.81
N ARG A 342 1.15 -16.92 -0.81
CA ARG A 342 1.05 -15.55 -0.30
C ARG A 342 1.43 -14.53 -1.35
N VAL A 343 2.58 -14.66 -2.01
CA VAL A 343 3.02 -13.75 -3.07
C VAL A 343 1.97 -13.65 -4.18
N HIS A 344 1.47 -14.80 -4.65
CA HIS A 344 0.40 -14.87 -5.65
C HIS A 344 -0.87 -14.17 -5.17
N SER A 345 -1.30 -14.44 -3.94
CA SER A 345 -2.53 -13.90 -3.36
C SER A 345 -2.49 -12.38 -3.23
N ILE A 346 -1.32 -11.80 -2.96
CA ILE A 346 -1.12 -10.35 -2.91
C ILE A 346 -1.12 -9.79 -4.34
N LEU A 347 -0.29 -10.36 -5.22
CA LEU A 347 -0.08 -9.89 -6.58
C LEU A 347 -1.36 -9.88 -7.42
N HIS A 348 -2.27 -10.81 -7.14
CA HIS A 348 -3.54 -10.95 -7.85
C HIS A 348 -4.75 -10.46 -7.03
N GLY A 349 -4.54 -9.78 -5.90
CA GLY A 349 -5.60 -9.14 -5.11
C GLY A 349 -6.55 -10.13 -4.41
N ALA A 350 -6.15 -11.39 -4.24
CA ALA A 350 -6.94 -12.37 -3.49
C ALA A 350 -6.99 -12.01 -1.99
N CYS A 351 -5.90 -11.46 -1.44
CA CYS A 351 -5.86 -10.99 -0.06
C CYS A 351 -6.64 -9.69 0.19
N ASP A 352 -6.90 -8.88 -0.85
CA ASP A 352 -7.68 -7.64 -0.70
C ASP A 352 -9.06 -7.90 -0.10
N LYS A 353 -9.67 -9.05 -0.39
CA LYS A 353 -10.98 -9.43 0.18
C LYS A 353 -10.94 -9.66 1.70
N PHE A 354 -9.78 -10.04 2.23
CA PHE A 354 -9.56 -10.26 3.66
C PHE A 354 -9.27 -8.94 4.36
N TRP A 355 -8.46 -8.07 3.74
CA TRP A 355 -8.08 -6.78 4.33
C TRP A 355 -9.15 -5.71 4.20
N LYS A 356 -10.03 -5.81 3.20
CA LYS A 356 -11.20 -4.93 3.05
C LYS A 356 -12.34 -5.26 4.05
N LYS A 357 -12.15 -6.20 4.99
CA LYS A 357 -13.23 -6.69 5.86
C LYS A 357 -13.26 -5.97 7.22
N VAL A 358 -14.40 -5.34 7.50
CA VAL A 358 -14.83 -4.63 8.73
C VAL A 358 -13.96 -3.43 9.12
N LEU A 359 -13.91 -2.45 8.22
CA LEU A 359 -13.67 -1.05 8.59
C LEU A 359 -15.02 -0.38 8.86
N GLY A 360 -15.04 0.55 9.81
CA GLY A 360 -16.25 1.15 10.38
C GLY A 360 -16.04 1.43 11.86
N ALA A 361 -17.10 1.73 12.60
CA ALA A 361 -16.99 1.96 14.03
C ALA A 361 -17.79 0.97 14.86
N LEU A 362 -17.35 0.77 16.10
CA LEU A 362 -18.07 0.05 17.13
C LEU A 362 -18.84 1.03 18.02
N ASP A 363 -20.01 0.63 18.52
CA ASP A 363 -20.71 1.40 19.55
C ASP A 363 -20.06 1.20 20.94
N GLU A 364 -20.63 1.83 21.98
CA GLU A 364 -20.17 1.71 23.37
C GLU A 364 -20.25 0.28 23.93
N TYR A 365 -20.99 -0.62 23.28
CA TYR A 365 -21.14 -2.02 23.65
C TYR A 365 -20.29 -2.95 22.78
N GLY A 366 -19.51 -2.40 21.83
CA GLY A 366 -18.67 -3.17 20.92
C GLY A 366 -19.41 -3.72 19.70
N ASN A 367 -20.66 -3.31 19.44
CA ASN A 367 -21.40 -3.75 18.25
C ASN A 367 -20.92 -2.99 17.01
N PRO A 368 -20.67 -3.67 15.88
CA PRO A 368 -20.21 -3.03 14.65
C PRO A 368 -21.32 -2.27 13.94
N GLY A 369 -20.92 -1.27 13.13
CA GLY A 369 -21.84 -0.49 12.29
C GLY A 369 -22.30 0.81 12.93
N TYR A 370 -21.60 1.27 13.97
CA TYR A 370 -21.92 2.53 14.63
C TYR A 370 -21.64 3.73 13.71
N VAL A 371 -22.65 4.58 13.55
CA VAL A 371 -22.54 5.87 12.88
C VAL A 371 -22.74 6.95 13.94
N HIS A 372 -21.71 7.76 14.14
CA HIS A 372 -21.73 8.83 15.13
C HIS A 372 -22.67 9.97 14.68
N ASP A 373 -23.32 10.67 15.62
CA ASP A 373 -23.97 11.95 15.31
C ASP A 373 -22.90 13.06 15.41
N PRO A 374 -22.39 13.60 14.28
CA PRO A 374 -21.33 14.59 14.33
C PRO A 374 -21.78 15.90 15.00
N TYR A 375 -23.09 16.14 15.14
CA TYR A 375 -23.62 17.34 15.76
C TYR A 375 -23.76 17.23 17.29
N TYR A 376 -23.47 16.07 17.89
CA TYR A 376 -23.75 15.81 19.31
C TYR A 376 -23.05 16.81 20.23
N ILE A 377 -21.74 17.04 20.04
CA ILE A 377 -20.94 17.95 20.88
C ILE A 377 -21.42 19.40 20.76
N LYS A 378 -21.82 19.82 19.56
CA LYS A 378 -22.37 21.16 19.34
C LYS A 378 -23.72 21.36 20.02
N LYS A 379 -24.58 20.33 20.03
CA LYS A 379 -25.90 20.36 20.67
C LYS A 379 -25.83 20.20 22.20
N HIS A 380 -24.80 19.53 22.70
CA HIS A 380 -24.57 19.27 24.12
C HIS A 380 -23.20 19.79 24.56
N PRO A 381 -22.96 21.11 24.48
CA PRO A 381 -21.68 21.68 24.85
C PRO A 381 -21.42 21.42 26.33
N GLN A 382 -20.24 20.91 26.64
CA GLN A 382 -19.84 20.69 28.01
C GLN A 382 -19.44 22.01 28.68
N ALA A 383 -19.66 22.10 29.98
CA ALA A 383 -19.26 23.29 30.74
C ALA A 383 -17.74 23.41 30.78
N PHE A 384 -17.22 24.61 30.53
CA PHE A 384 -15.79 24.88 30.61
C PHE A 384 -15.28 24.64 32.04
N ASN A 385 -14.35 23.69 32.20
CA ASN A 385 -13.73 23.45 33.50
C ASN A 385 -12.55 24.41 33.71
N TYR A 386 -12.62 25.24 34.76
CA TYR A 386 -11.52 26.16 35.10
C TYR A 386 -10.38 25.48 35.89
N HIS A 387 -10.56 24.25 36.36
CA HIS A 387 -9.61 23.58 37.24
C HIS A 387 -9.46 22.10 36.88
N VAL A 388 -8.29 21.71 36.40
CA VAL A 388 -7.96 20.31 36.12
C VAL A 388 -7.70 19.58 37.45
N SER A 389 -8.27 18.38 37.61
CA SER A 389 -7.99 17.55 38.78
C SER A 389 -6.49 17.26 38.86
N ASP A 390 -5.92 17.29 40.06
CA ASP A 390 -4.49 17.11 40.36
C ASP A 390 -3.56 18.31 40.04
N GLU A 391 -4.09 19.42 39.52
CA GLU A 391 -3.33 20.68 39.41
C GLU A 391 -3.57 21.59 40.62
N PRO A 392 -2.53 22.27 41.15
CA PRO A 392 -2.64 23.09 42.36
C PRO A 392 -3.30 24.45 42.13
N LYS A 393 -3.46 24.86 40.87
CA LYS A 393 -4.01 26.16 40.48
C LYS A 393 -4.98 25.97 39.32
N GLY A 394 -6.07 26.72 39.34
CA GLY A 394 -6.97 26.84 38.21
C GLY A 394 -6.32 27.59 37.04
N VAL A 395 -6.87 27.36 35.84
CA VAL A 395 -6.44 27.96 34.57
C VAL A 395 -6.36 29.48 34.62
N CYS A 396 -7.23 30.13 35.40
CA CYS A 396 -7.29 31.59 35.55
C CYS A 396 -6.54 32.13 36.77
N GLU A 397 -6.06 31.27 37.66
CA GLU A 397 -5.28 31.65 38.84
C GLU A 397 -3.79 31.81 38.51
N ILE A 398 -3.36 31.25 37.38
CA ILE A 398 -2.00 31.42 36.86
C ILE A 398 -1.89 32.80 36.18
N PRO A 399 -0.96 33.68 36.61
CA PRO A 399 -0.73 34.96 35.98
C PRO A 399 -0.46 34.84 34.47
N PHE A 400 -0.96 35.80 33.69
CA PHE A 400 -0.75 35.80 32.24
C PHE A 400 0.74 35.87 31.88
N GLY A 401 1.18 34.93 31.05
CA GLY A 401 2.58 34.81 30.63
C GLY A 401 3.45 33.95 31.56
N GLU A 402 2.90 33.43 32.65
CA GLU A 402 3.58 32.51 33.57
C GLU A 402 3.06 31.06 33.46
N GLY A 403 2.00 30.83 32.69
CA GLY A 403 1.47 29.49 32.39
C GLY A 403 2.10 28.85 31.15
N ASP A 404 1.48 27.77 30.66
CA ASP A 404 1.90 27.05 29.45
C ASP A 404 1.90 27.92 28.19
N GLU A 405 1.14 29.02 28.17
CA GLU A 405 1.20 29.99 27.08
C GLU A 405 2.53 30.74 27.01
N GLY A 406 3.31 30.80 28.10
CA GLY A 406 4.56 31.54 28.20
C GLY A 406 4.43 33.05 27.99
N LYS A 407 5.51 33.78 28.29
CA LYS A 407 5.53 35.26 28.24
C LYS A 407 5.25 35.79 26.83
N TYR A 408 5.88 35.20 25.82
CA TYR A 408 5.74 35.65 24.43
C TYR A 408 4.45 35.08 23.82
N GLY A 409 4.09 33.85 24.17
CA GLY A 409 2.86 33.25 23.67
C GLY A 409 1.62 33.95 24.20
N TYR A 410 1.60 34.46 25.44
CA TYR A 410 0.51 35.35 25.89
C TYR A 410 0.34 36.59 25.00
N GLN A 411 1.45 37.25 24.63
CA GLN A 411 1.40 38.39 23.70
C GLN A 411 0.92 37.97 22.31
N GLY A 412 1.34 36.79 21.84
CA GLY A 412 0.86 36.19 20.60
C GLY A 412 -0.64 35.93 20.63
N LEU A 413 -1.14 35.26 21.67
CA LEU A 413 -2.57 34.98 21.84
C LEU A 413 -3.40 36.26 21.94
N LYS A 414 -2.91 37.29 22.62
CA LYS A 414 -3.56 38.61 22.70
C LYS A 414 -3.63 39.36 21.36
N LYS A 415 -2.75 39.03 20.41
CA LYS A 415 -2.75 39.59 19.04
C LYS A 415 -3.87 38.99 18.19
N ILE A 416 -4.31 37.77 18.49
CA ILE A 416 -5.28 37.03 17.69
C ILE A 416 -6.66 37.67 17.85
N GLU A 417 -7.32 37.90 16.73
CA GLU A 417 -8.70 38.36 16.64
C GLU A 417 -9.56 37.17 16.21
N ILE A 418 -10.57 36.83 17.01
CA ILE A 418 -11.55 35.80 16.64
C ILE A 418 -12.47 36.40 15.58
N ALA A 419 -12.43 35.84 14.38
CA ALA A 419 -13.22 36.32 13.27
C ALA A 419 -14.72 36.29 13.61
N THR A 420 -15.46 37.33 13.24
CA THR A 420 -16.93 37.36 13.33
C THR A 420 -17.59 37.31 11.95
N ALA A 421 -16.84 37.65 10.90
CA ALA A 421 -17.25 37.51 9.52
C ALA A 421 -17.19 36.04 9.05
N HIS A 422 -18.01 35.70 8.05
CA HIS A 422 -18.02 34.39 7.37
C HIS A 422 -18.30 33.16 8.26
N GLN A 423 -18.80 33.37 9.48
CA GLN A 423 -19.07 32.30 10.46
C GLN A 423 -20.02 31.21 9.96
N ASN A 424 -20.96 31.56 9.07
CA ASN A 424 -21.96 30.63 8.54
C ASN A 424 -21.70 30.24 7.08
N GLN A 425 -20.57 30.66 6.48
CA GLN A 425 -20.32 30.42 5.05
C GLN A 425 -19.82 29.01 4.75
N LYS A 426 -19.13 28.37 5.70
CA LYS A 426 -18.53 27.05 5.52
C LYS A 426 -18.86 26.16 6.71
N GLN A 427 -19.44 25.00 6.43
CA GLN A 427 -19.66 23.97 7.44
C GLN A 427 -18.36 23.19 7.69
N VAL A 428 -17.91 23.14 8.95
CA VAL A 428 -16.63 22.52 9.34
C VAL A 428 -16.88 21.25 10.16
N LEU A 429 -16.40 20.11 9.65
CA LEU A 429 -16.23 18.89 10.42
C LEU A 429 -14.82 18.83 11.00
N CYS A 430 -14.74 18.79 12.32
CA CYS A 430 -13.49 18.62 13.05
C CYS A 430 -13.30 17.16 13.44
N MET A 431 -12.15 16.60 13.07
CA MET A 431 -11.81 15.19 13.26
C MET A 431 -10.54 15.08 14.08
N VAL A 432 -10.59 14.38 15.21
CA VAL A 432 -9.43 14.21 16.10
C VAL A 432 -8.97 12.75 16.07
N TYR A 433 -7.66 12.49 15.95
CA TYR A 433 -7.12 11.17 16.27
C TYR A 433 -6.63 11.15 17.72
N THR A 434 -7.06 10.14 18.48
CA THR A 434 -6.67 9.90 19.87
C THR A 434 -6.74 8.40 20.17
N GLN A 435 -6.56 8.00 21.43
CA GLN A 435 -6.79 6.66 21.95
C GLN A 435 -7.35 6.80 23.39
N SER A 436 -7.83 5.73 24.01
CA SER A 436 -8.51 5.79 25.31
C SER A 436 -7.70 6.47 26.42
N ASN A 437 -6.37 6.35 26.42
CA ASN A 437 -5.51 7.05 27.38
C ASN A 437 -5.41 8.57 27.17
N GLY A 438 -5.85 9.08 26.02
CA GLY A 438 -5.92 10.50 25.67
C GLY A 438 -7.31 11.10 25.90
N HIS A 439 -8.26 10.35 26.44
CA HIS A 439 -9.64 10.84 26.63
C HIS A 439 -9.74 12.05 27.57
N SER A 440 -8.78 12.26 28.48
CA SER A 440 -8.73 13.48 29.30
C SER A 440 -8.41 14.74 28.47
N ARG A 441 -7.55 14.60 27.45
CA ARG A 441 -7.28 15.67 26.46
C ARG A 441 -8.49 15.89 25.57
N LEU A 442 -9.14 14.80 25.15
CA LEU A 442 -10.36 14.88 24.34
C LEU A 442 -11.51 15.55 25.11
N GLN A 443 -11.62 15.30 26.41
CA GLN A 443 -12.51 16.02 27.32
C GLN A 443 -12.19 17.53 27.33
N ALA A 444 -10.92 17.93 27.39
CA ALA A 444 -10.52 19.33 27.26
C ALA A 444 -10.93 19.94 25.91
N ILE A 445 -10.84 19.18 24.82
CA ILE A 445 -11.29 19.59 23.48
C ILE A 445 -12.82 19.79 23.45
N ALA A 446 -13.58 18.86 24.04
CA ALA A 446 -15.04 18.91 24.14
C ALA A 446 -15.56 20.10 24.95
N GLU A 447 -14.81 20.53 25.97
CA GLU A 447 -15.11 21.72 26.79
C GLU A 447 -14.67 23.05 26.14
N THR A 448 -13.87 23.00 25.07
CA THR A 448 -13.23 24.19 24.49
C THR A 448 -13.65 24.43 23.03
N TRP A 449 -12.84 24.00 22.07
CA TRP A 449 -13.00 24.39 20.67
C TRP A 449 -13.90 23.46 19.86
N ALA A 450 -14.14 22.21 20.30
CA ALA A 450 -14.98 21.27 19.54
C ALA A 450 -16.43 21.75 19.35
N PRO A 451 -17.13 22.32 20.36
CA PRO A 451 -18.48 22.87 20.16
C PRO A 451 -18.57 24.05 19.19
N ARG A 452 -17.42 24.65 18.83
CA ARG A 452 -17.33 25.76 17.85
C ARG A 452 -17.20 25.26 16.40
N CYS A 453 -16.92 23.97 16.20
CA CYS A 453 -17.07 23.29 14.91
C CYS A 453 -18.56 23.06 14.59
N ASP A 454 -18.90 22.78 13.33
CA ASP A 454 -20.29 22.43 12.96
C ASP A 454 -20.59 20.96 13.23
N GLY A 455 -19.59 20.10 13.01
CA GLY A 455 -19.60 18.71 13.42
C GLY A 455 -18.26 18.31 14.06
N PHE A 456 -18.28 17.25 14.84
CA PHE A 456 -17.12 16.74 15.55
C PHE A 456 -17.16 15.21 15.68
N PHE A 457 -16.02 14.55 15.51
CA PHE A 457 -15.79 13.21 16.05
C PHE A 457 -14.31 13.00 16.34
N ALA A 458 -14.00 12.08 17.25
CA ALA A 458 -12.64 11.68 17.56
C ALA A 458 -12.45 10.18 17.35
N ALA A 459 -11.57 9.78 16.43
CA ALA A 459 -11.22 8.39 16.22
C ALA A 459 -10.33 7.88 17.35
N SER A 460 -10.81 6.86 18.05
CA SER A 460 -10.23 6.23 19.23
C SER A 460 -10.37 4.70 19.15
N ASN A 461 -9.95 3.99 20.20
CA ASN A 461 -10.18 2.56 20.42
C ASN A 461 -11.30 2.29 21.45
N LEU A 462 -12.04 3.33 21.84
CA LEU A 462 -13.18 3.25 22.75
C LEU A 462 -14.21 4.30 22.35
N THR A 463 -15.48 3.89 22.26
CA THR A 463 -16.60 4.79 21.98
C THR A 463 -17.08 5.43 23.27
N ASP A 464 -17.05 6.76 23.31
CA ASP A 464 -17.62 7.57 24.37
C ASP A 464 -18.32 8.78 23.72
N LYS A 465 -19.65 8.69 23.67
CA LYS A 465 -20.51 9.72 23.07
C LYS A 465 -20.38 11.07 23.74
N SER A 466 -20.12 11.11 25.06
CA SER A 466 -20.10 12.35 25.83
C SER A 466 -18.99 13.30 25.35
N ILE A 467 -17.87 12.74 24.88
CA ILE A 467 -16.70 13.46 24.37
C ILE A 467 -16.49 13.27 22.85
N GLY A 468 -17.47 12.69 22.15
CA GLY A 468 -17.40 12.47 20.71
C GLY A 468 -16.38 11.41 20.27
N ALA A 469 -15.91 10.56 21.20
CA ALA A 469 -15.00 9.47 20.88
C ALA A 469 -15.74 8.34 20.17
N VAL A 470 -15.11 7.82 19.12
CA VAL A 470 -15.63 6.75 18.27
C VAL A 470 -14.56 5.67 18.20
N HIS A 471 -14.89 4.44 18.58
CA HIS A 471 -14.04 3.27 18.37
C HIS A 471 -14.00 2.97 16.87
N LEU A 472 -13.13 3.67 16.16
CA LEU A 472 -12.99 3.59 14.71
C LEU A 472 -11.97 2.51 14.37
N LEU A 473 -12.46 1.42 13.79
CA LEU A 473 -11.62 0.32 13.36
C LEU A 473 -10.75 0.76 12.18
N HIS A 474 -9.47 0.44 12.27
CA HIS A 474 -8.51 0.59 11.19
C HIS A 474 -7.62 -0.64 11.12
N GLU A 475 -6.92 -0.79 10.01
CA GLU A 475 -5.98 -1.89 9.84
C GLU A 475 -4.78 -1.77 10.79
N GLY A 476 -4.39 -2.88 11.40
CA GLY A 476 -3.23 -2.96 12.29
C GLY A 476 -3.50 -2.44 13.71
N PRO A 477 -2.48 -2.49 14.58
CA PRO A 477 -2.62 -2.16 15.99
C PRO A 477 -2.83 -0.65 16.23
N GLU A 478 -3.51 -0.33 17.33
CA GLU A 478 -3.69 1.03 17.86
C GLU A 478 -2.39 1.53 18.52
N ILE A 479 -1.47 2.06 17.71
CA ILE A 479 -0.16 2.57 18.15
C ILE A 479 0.27 3.78 17.31
N TYR A 480 1.19 4.58 17.85
CA TYR A 480 1.75 5.77 17.18
C TYR A 480 2.36 5.45 15.79
N ASP A 481 3.05 4.32 15.66
CA ASP A 481 3.66 3.92 14.39
C ASP A 481 2.67 3.46 13.31
N ASN A 482 1.37 3.44 13.62
CA ASN A 482 0.29 3.06 12.70
C ASN A 482 -0.72 4.20 12.44
N MET A 483 -0.33 5.45 12.73
CA MET A 483 -1.20 6.62 12.51
C MET A 483 -1.73 6.73 11.07
N TRP A 484 -0.94 6.38 10.06
CA TRP A 484 -1.38 6.45 8.65
C TRP A 484 -2.63 5.62 8.39
N MET A 485 -2.72 4.40 8.93
CA MET A 485 -3.91 3.56 8.72
C MET A 485 -5.13 4.09 9.47
N LYS A 486 -4.94 4.65 10.68
CA LYS A 486 -6.01 5.35 11.39
C LYS A 486 -6.53 6.55 10.60
N VAL A 487 -5.65 7.41 10.10
CA VAL A 487 -6.04 8.61 9.33
C VAL A 487 -6.76 8.23 8.03
N ARG A 488 -6.32 7.18 7.33
CA ARG A 488 -7.05 6.63 6.18
C ARG A 488 -8.46 6.19 6.55
N ALA A 489 -8.63 5.49 7.67
CA ALA A 489 -9.94 5.08 8.17
C ALA A 489 -10.82 6.29 8.52
N MET A 490 -10.26 7.35 9.12
CA MET A 490 -10.97 8.59 9.41
C MET A 490 -11.50 9.27 8.16
N PHE A 491 -10.67 9.39 7.12
CA PHE A 491 -11.10 9.98 5.85
C PHE A 491 -12.15 9.13 5.14
N HIS A 492 -12.01 7.80 5.14
CA HIS A 492 -13.06 6.91 4.63
C HIS A 492 -14.37 7.09 5.40
N TYR A 493 -14.32 7.10 6.73
CA TYR A 493 -15.51 7.26 7.58
C TYR A 493 -16.21 8.61 7.34
N ALA A 494 -15.43 9.69 7.23
CA ALA A 494 -15.97 11.00 6.91
C ALA A 494 -16.56 11.06 5.49
N TYR A 495 -15.93 10.39 4.53
CA TYR A 495 -16.42 10.30 3.16
C TYR A 495 -17.75 9.52 3.09
N ASP A 496 -17.83 8.35 3.72
CA ASP A 496 -18.99 7.47 3.67
C ASP A 496 -20.22 8.07 4.38
N HIS A 497 -20.01 8.84 5.44
CA HIS A 497 -21.09 9.31 6.31
C HIS A 497 -21.37 10.81 6.26
N TYR A 498 -20.37 11.65 5.95
CA TYR A 498 -20.47 13.10 6.16
C TYR A 498 -20.02 13.95 4.95
N LEU A 499 -19.67 13.34 3.81
CA LEU A 499 -19.15 14.07 2.64
C LEU A 499 -20.06 15.20 2.18
N ASN A 500 -21.39 15.00 2.26
CA ASN A 500 -22.35 15.95 1.75
C ASN A 500 -22.79 17.02 2.77
N ASP A 501 -22.49 16.79 4.05
CA ASP A 501 -22.97 17.62 5.17
C ASP A 501 -22.00 18.76 5.51
N PHE A 502 -20.73 18.63 5.11
CA PHE A 502 -19.67 19.58 5.44
C PHE A 502 -18.87 20.03 4.21
N ASP A 503 -18.34 21.26 4.29
CA ASP A 503 -17.53 21.85 3.23
C ASP A 503 -16.04 21.64 3.47
N LEU A 504 -15.65 21.62 4.76
CA LEU A 504 -14.29 21.53 5.24
C LEU A 504 -14.15 20.39 6.26
N PHE A 505 -13.07 19.63 6.12
CA PHE A 505 -12.70 18.50 6.97
C PHE A 505 -11.35 18.81 7.59
N HIS A 506 -11.34 19.21 8.86
CA HIS A 506 -10.13 19.49 9.61
C HIS A 506 -9.70 18.24 10.39
N ILE A 507 -8.42 17.89 10.32
CA ILE A 507 -7.85 16.77 11.08
C ILE A 507 -6.66 17.23 11.92
N GLY A 508 -6.56 16.70 13.14
CA GLY A 508 -5.41 16.88 14.03
C GLY A 508 -5.43 15.92 15.22
N GLY A 509 -4.40 15.97 16.07
CA GLY A 509 -4.27 15.11 17.25
C GLY A 509 -5.03 15.61 18.48
N ASP A 510 -5.00 14.87 19.58
CA ASP A 510 -5.53 15.36 20.86
C ASP A 510 -4.65 16.43 21.55
N ASP A 511 -3.52 16.79 20.91
CA ASP A 511 -2.51 17.73 21.38
C ASP A 511 -2.42 19.01 20.53
N HIS A 512 -3.48 19.36 19.80
CA HIS A 512 -3.57 20.62 19.06
C HIS A 512 -4.79 21.44 19.47
N TYR A 513 -4.68 22.76 19.28
CA TYR A 513 -5.75 23.72 19.52
C TYR A 513 -6.21 24.33 18.20
N LEU A 514 -7.51 24.36 17.95
CA LEU A 514 -8.13 24.93 16.76
C LEU A 514 -8.96 26.18 17.10
N ILE A 515 -8.99 27.15 16.20
CA ILE A 515 -9.90 28.30 16.21
C ILE A 515 -10.82 28.16 14.99
N PRO A 516 -11.97 27.45 15.12
CA PRO A 516 -12.86 27.17 13.98
C PRO A 516 -13.35 28.43 13.26
N GLU A 517 -13.57 29.51 14.00
CA GLU A 517 -13.92 30.83 13.50
C GLU A 517 -12.90 31.35 12.48
N ASN A 518 -11.62 31.26 12.82
CA ASN A 518 -10.53 31.73 11.97
C ASN A 518 -10.26 30.77 10.82
N LEU A 519 -10.53 29.46 11.00
CA LEU A 519 -10.52 28.49 9.91
C LEU A 519 -11.55 28.86 8.83
N ARG A 520 -12.80 29.14 9.23
CA ARG A 520 -13.87 29.55 8.29
C ARG A 520 -13.51 30.85 7.57
N PHE A 521 -13.02 31.84 8.31
CA PHE A 521 -12.55 33.10 7.73
C PHE A 521 -11.45 32.88 6.70
N THR A 522 -10.44 32.08 7.05
CA THR A 522 -9.31 31.77 6.16
C THR A 522 -9.78 31.03 4.91
N ALA A 523 -10.71 30.09 5.05
CA ALA A 523 -11.30 29.37 3.93
C ALA A 523 -12.19 30.20 3.02
N ALA A 524 -12.93 31.16 3.58
CA ALA A 524 -13.80 32.04 2.80
C ALA A 524 -13.03 33.15 2.07
N THR A 525 -11.92 33.62 2.63
CA THR A 525 -11.18 34.78 2.12
C THR A 525 -9.90 34.42 1.34
N GLY A 526 -9.38 33.21 1.56
CA GLY A 526 -8.16 32.72 0.93
C GLY A 526 -6.88 33.21 1.60
N SER A 527 -5.84 33.39 0.80
CA SER A 527 -4.52 33.86 1.28
C SER A 527 -4.16 35.20 0.64
N TRP A 528 -2.95 35.70 0.95
CA TRP A 528 -2.40 36.91 0.32
C TRP A 528 -2.31 36.83 -1.22
N LYS A 529 -2.50 35.65 -1.82
CA LYS A 529 -2.55 35.43 -3.28
C LYS A 529 -3.96 35.54 -3.89
N GLY A 530 -5.00 35.70 -3.07
CA GLY A 530 -6.39 35.78 -3.49
C GLY A 530 -7.29 34.67 -2.92
N PRO A 531 -8.58 34.69 -3.28
CA PRO A 531 -9.56 33.70 -2.83
C PRO A 531 -9.28 32.31 -3.39
N TRP A 532 -9.80 31.29 -2.74
CA TRP A 532 -9.70 29.89 -3.20
C TRP A 532 -10.89 29.49 -4.06
N ASP A 533 -10.67 28.58 -5.00
CA ASP A 533 -11.73 27.96 -5.79
C ASP A 533 -12.24 26.71 -5.06
N ASP A 534 -13.47 26.77 -4.54
CA ASP A 534 -14.11 25.68 -3.81
C ASP A 534 -14.39 24.44 -4.68
N ALA A 535 -14.43 24.59 -6.01
CA ALA A 535 -14.58 23.47 -6.93
C ALA A 535 -13.28 22.63 -7.06
N MET A 536 -12.14 23.22 -6.69
CA MET A 536 -10.84 22.56 -6.78
C MET A 536 -10.46 21.89 -5.46
N PRO A 537 -9.74 20.75 -5.48
CA PRO A 537 -9.19 20.14 -4.27
C PRO A 537 -8.24 21.09 -3.52
N LEU A 538 -8.55 21.37 -2.25
CA LEU A 538 -7.73 22.19 -1.36
C LEU A 538 -7.11 21.37 -0.24
N LEU A 539 -5.82 21.60 0.01
CA LEU A 539 -5.09 21.11 1.18
C LEU A 539 -4.45 22.31 1.89
N LEU A 540 -4.91 22.60 3.09
CA LEU A 540 -4.58 23.79 3.87
C LEU A 540 -3.88 23.38 5.17
N GLY A 541 -2.78 24.04 5.52
CA GLY A 541 -2.07 23.72 6.76
C GLY A 541 -0.77 24.47 6.92
N GLY A 542 -0.01 24.10 7.95
CA GLY A 542 1.34 24.62 8.21
C GLY A 542 2.32 24.03 7.22
N SER A 543 2.65 24.77 6.16
CA SER A 543 3.45 24.26 5.05
C SER A 543 4.94 24.17 5.41
N LEU A 544 5.46 22.94 5.51
CA LEU A 544 6.87 22.63 5.81
C LEU A 544 7.52 21.93 4.61
N ALA A 545 8.85 22.01 4.40
CA ALA A 545 9.53 21.33 3.29
C ALA A 545 10.61 20.33 3.73
N LEU A 546 10.47 19.06 3.32
CA LEU A 546 11.50 18.03 3.54
C LEU A 546 12.15 17.69 2.20
N LYS A 547 13.49 17.83 2.10
CA LYS A 547 14.25 17.52 0.85
C LYS A 547 13.62 18.18 -0.39
N LYS A 548 13.29 19.48 -0.29
CA LYS A 548 12.60 20.31 -1.32
C LYS A 548 11.13 19.95 -1.61
N ARG A 549 10.50 19.04 -0.86
CA ARG A 549 9.09 18.69 -1.02
C ARG A 549 8.26 19.28 0.11
N ARG A 550 7.36 20.23 -0.23
CA ARG A 550 6.44 20.85 0.75
C ARG A 550 5.31 19.92 1.15
N TYR A 551 4.96 19.85 2.44
CA TYR A 551 3.86 19.06 3.01
C TYR A 551 3.14 19.91 4.07
N CYS A 552 1.87 19.60 4.33
CA CYS A 552 1.15 20.21 5.45
C CYS A 552 1.49 19.45 6.72
N ASN A 553 1.90 20.16 7.76
CA ASN A 553 2.29 19.57 9.03
C ASN A 553 1.08 19.00 9.79
N GLY A 554 1.24 17.80 10.36
CA GLY A 554 0.20 17.17 11.18
C GLY A 554 0.06 17.76 12.58
N GLY A 555 1.13 18.33 13.16
CA GLY A 555 1.11 18.91 14.51
C GLY A 555 0.17 20.10 14.63
N SER A 556 0.16 20.98 13.63
CA SER A 556 -0.82 22.07 13.55
C SER A 556 -2.23 21.60 13.14
N GLY A 557 -2.38 20.33 12.77
CA GLY A 557 -3.49 19.86 11.95
C GLY A 557 -3.46 20.43 10.53
N TYR A 558 -4.32 19.88 9.68
CA TYR A 558 -4.54 20.35 8.32
C TYR A 558 -6.01 20.19 7.92
N THR A 559 -6.42 20.94 6.90
CA THR A 559 -7.82 20.99 6.44
C THR A 559 -7.88 20.66 4.96
N ILE A 560 -8.83 19.83 4.58
CA ILE A 560 -9.17 19.58 3.19
C ILE A 560 -10.61 19.98 2.92
N ASN A 561 -10.92 20.39 1.69
CA ASN A 561 -12.30 20.62 1.29
C ASN A 561 -12.96 19.34 0.77
N ARG A 562 -14.28 19.41 0.53
CA ARG A 562 -15.08 18.31 -0.03
C ARG A 562 -14.49 17.71 -1.31
N ALA A 563 -14.01 18.53 -2.24
CA ALA A 563 -13.39 18.07 -3.49
C ALA A 563 -12.11 17.26 -3.25
N ALA A 564 -11.27 17.71 -2.31
CA ALA A 564 -10.07 16.99 -1.91
C ALA A 564 -10.37 15.67 -1.18
N LEU A 565 -11.39 15.64 -0.30
CA LEU A 565 -11.82 14.39 0.34
C LEU A 565 -12.30 13.35 -0.68
N ARG A 566 -13.13 13.77 -1.64
CA ARG A 566 -13.59 12.92 -2.74
C ARG A 566 -12.42 12.35 -3.54
N LEU A 567 -11.54 13.23 -4.04
CA LEU A 567 -10.34 12.82 -4.78
C LEU A 567 -9.48 11.83 -3.98
N LEU A 568 -9.27 12.11 -2.69
CA LEU A 568 -8.44 11.29 -1.83
C LEU A 568 -8.97 9.85 -1.71
N VAL A 569 -10.27 9.71 -1.46
CA VAL A 569 -10.90 8.41 -1.22
C VAL A 569 -11.23 7.65 -2.51
N GLU A 570 -11.79 8.31 -3.52
CA GLU A 570 -12.24 7.66 -4.76
C GLU A 570 -11.07 7.29 -5.70
N GLU A 571 -10.00 8.08 -5.71
CA GLU A 571 -8.92 7.93 -6.71
C GLU A 571 -7.54 7.64 -6.10
N LEU A 572 -7.19 8.28 -4.98
CA LEU A 572 -5.81 8.27 -4.50
C LEU A 572 -5.49 7.15 -3.51
N PHE A 573 -6.41 6.79 -2.62
CA PHE A 573 -6.11 5.86 -1.53
C PHE A 573 -5.71 4.46 -1.98
N ASP A 574 -6.22 3.99 -3.12
CA ASP A 574 -5.81 2.73 -3.75
C ASP A 574 -4.57 2.90 -4.64
N HIS A 575 -4.13 4.13 -4.90
CA HIS A 575 -2.91 4.36 -5.69
C HIS A 575 -1.65 4.00 -4.86
N PRO A 576 -0.66 3.27 -5.42
CA PRO A 576 0.52 2.85 -4.65
C PRO A 576 1.42 3.98 -4.14
N THR A 577 1.25 5.21 -4.65
CA THR A 577 1.94 6.39 -4.09
C THR A 577 1.39 6.79 -2.72
N CYS A 578 0.17 6.37 -2.42
CA CYS A 578 -0.47 6.55 -1.12
C CYS A 578 -0.16 5.47 -0.10
N MET A 579 0.71 4.52 -0.45
CA MET A 579 1.16 3.46 0.47
C MET A 579 -0.03 2.80 1.20
N PRO A 580 -0.99 2.20 0.47
CA PRO A 580 -2.09 1.49 1.10
C PRO A 580 -1.53 0.35 1.94
N HIS A 581 -2.15 0.08 3.10
CA HIS A 581 -1.69 -0.95 4.03
C HIS A 581 -0.28 -0.73 4.61
N TRP A 582 0.20 0.52 4.63
CA TRP A 582 1.50 0.89 5.20
C TRP A 582 1.34 1.47 6.61
N ARG A 583 2.16 1.00 7.55
CA ARG A 583 2.17 1.54 8.91
C ARG A 583 3.26 2.60 9.04
N ALA A 584 2.86 3.83 9.35
CA ALA A 584 3.75 4.94 9.64
C ALA A 584 3.14 5.92 10.65
N SER A 585 4.02 6.54 11.45
CA SER A 585 3.71 7.66 12.33
C SER A 585 3.64 9.02 11.62
N TYR A 586 4.28 9.15 10.46
CA TYR A 586 4.35 10.39 9.67
C TYR A 586 3.20 10.50 8.64
N GLU A 587 1.97 10.42 9.14
CA GLU A 587 0.74 10.46 8.31
C GLU A 587 0.66 11.71 7.43
N ASP A 588 1.05 12.85 7.97
CA ASP A 588 1.01 14.17 7.33
C ASP A 588 1.85 14.24 6.03
N ARG A 589 3.02 13.59 6.04
CA ARG A 589 3.90 13.43 4.89
C ARG A 589 3.31 12.49 3.85
N LEU A 590 2.61 11.45 4.27
CA LEU A 590 1.97 10.48 3.37
C LEU A 590 0.72 11.08 2.73
N ALA A 591 -0.16 11.73 3.49
CA ALA A 591 -1.30 12.49 2.99
C ALA A 591 -0.84 13.55 1.97
N SER A 592 0.17 14.35 2.30
CA SER A 592 0.74 15.32 1.36
C SER A 592 1.46 14.70 0.16
N SER A 593 1.93 13.46 0.27
CA SER A 593 2.50 12.72 -0.87
C SER A 593 1.41 12.22 -1.80
N CYS A 594 0.28 11.74 -1.26
CA CYS A 594 -0.93 11.38 -1.99
C CYS A 594 -1.46 12.55 -2.82
N PHE A 595 -1.77 13.66 -2.16
CA PHE A 595 -2.30 14.83 -2.84
C PHE A 595 -1.36 15.32 -3.95
N ARG A 596 -0.05 15.29 -3.70
CA ARG A 596 0.95 15.70 -4.70
C ARG A 596 0.95 14.81 -5.95
N SER A 597 0.63 13.51 -5.86
CA SER A 597 0.54 12.69 -7.07
C SER A 597 -0.60 13.10 -8.00
N ALA A 598 -1.58 13.85 -7.50
CA ALA A 598 -2.65 14.47 -8.27
C ALA A 598 -2.45 15.98 -8.50
N GLY A 599 -1.24 16.51 -8.23
CA GLY A 599 -0.95 17.94 -8.39
C GLY A 599 -1.48 18.86 -7.28
N VAL A 600 -2.11 18.30 -6.24
CA VAL A 600 -2.61 19.07 -5.08
C VAL A 600 -1.46 19.28 -4.09
N LEU A 601 -1.13 20.54 -3.81
CA LEU A 601 -0.03 20.91 -2.91
C LEU A 601 -0.56 21.45 -1.60
N CYS A 602 0.26 21.38 -0.54
CA CYS A 602 -0.02 22.10 0.69
C CYS A 602 0.01 23.61 0.42
N THR A 603 -1.16 24.24 0.49
CA THR A 603 -1.41 25.64 0.13
C THR A 603 -0.74 26.57 1.13
N ASP A 604 -0.27 27.71 0.63
CA ASP A 604 0.21 28.79 1.49
C ASP A 604 -0.99 29.49 2.15
N THR A 605 -1.08 29.34 3.47
CA THR A 605 -2.18 29.84 4.30
C THR A 605 -1.85 31.16 5.00
N ASN A 606 -0.64 31.72 4.81
CA ASN A 606 -0.24 32.96 5.44
C ASN A 606 -1.19 34.12 5.09
N ASP A 607 -1.35 35.05 6.02
CA ASP A 607 -2.17 36.24 5.81
C ASP A 607 -1.50 37.28 4.88
N ASP A 608 -2.19 38.40 4.65
CA ASP A 608 -1.74 39.53 3.82
C ASP A 608 -0.44 40.20 4.33
N ARG A 609 -0.11 39.99 5.60
CA ARG A 609 1.14 40.44 6.22
C ARG A 609 2.24 39.37 6.19
N ASN A 610 1.94 38.24 5.55
CA ASN A 610 2.77 37.05 5.48
C ASN A 610 3.08 36.47 6.87
N GLU A 611 2.11 36.54 7.79
CA GLU A 611 2.17 35.95 9.12
C GLU A 611 1.50 34.57 9.10
N THR A 612 2.00 33.65 9.92
CA THR A 612 1.59 32.24 9.90
C THR A 612 0.20 32.07 10.52
N ARG A 613 -0.65 31.24 9.88
CA ARG A 613 -1.97 30.87 10.41
C ARG A 613 -2.00 29.50 11.07
N TYR A 614 -1.27 28.52 10.54
CA TYR A 614 -1.19 27.17 11.09
C TYR A 614 0.18 26.95 11.74
N HIS A 615 0.18 26.79 13.06
CA HIS A 615 1.40 26.84 13.87
C HIS A 615 1.86 25.43 14.25
N THR A 616 3.00 25.01 13.72
CA THR A 616 3.68 23.72 14.01
C THR A 616 4.04 23.50 15.49
N TRP A 617 3.91 24.55 16.31
CA TRP A 617 4.36 24.60 17.70
C TRP A 617 3.42 25.47 18.51
N ASN A 618 3.67 25.53 19.82
CA ASN A 618 2.90 26.37 20.72
C ASN A 618 3.17 27.86 20.47
N ALA A 619 2.28 28.73 20.96
CA ALA A 619 2.34 30.16 20.71
C ALA A 619 3.62 30.80 21.24
N ASP A 620 4.17 30.34 22.38
CA ASP A 620 5.41 30.89 22.94
C ASP A 620 6.61 30.61 22.03
N GLN A 621 6.73 29.38 21.52
CA GLN A 621 7.80 28.99 20.61
C GLN A 621 7.79 29.81 19.31
N HIS A 622 6.61 30.07 18.75
CA HIS A 622 6.48 30.94 17.57
C HIS A 622 6.72 32.42 17.91
N ALA A 623 6.17 32.92 19.01
CA ALA A 623 6.27 34.32 19.40
C ALA A 623 7.63 34.71 20.00
N ALA A 624 8.44 33.75 20.45
CA ALA A 624 9.80 33.95 20.95
C ALA A 624 10.86 33.77 19.85
N TRP A 625 10.46 33.34 18.65
CA TRP A 625 11.38 33.02 17.56
C TRP A 625 12.24 34.22 17.13
N SER A 626 13.55 34.02 17.04
CA SER A 626 14.52 34.98 16.51
C SER A 626 15.66 34.28 15.76
N LYS A 627 16.16 34.93 14.70
CA LYS A 627 17.31 34.53 13.89
C LYS A 627 18.62 34.54 14.68
N GLU A 628 18.73 35.37 15.71
CA GLU A 628 19.97 35.54 16.48
C GLU A 628 20.18 34.42 17.52
N LYS A 629 19.09 33.84 18.02
CA LYS A 629 19.10 32.74 18.99
C LYS A 629 18.19 31.61 18.54
N PRO A 630 18.48 30.97 17.39
CA PRO A 630 17.60 29.93 16.92
C PRO A 630 17.71 28.73 17.86
N ALA A 631 16.60 28.34 18.49
CA ALA A 631 16.55 27.02 19.12
C ALA A 631 16.97 25.97 18.08
N GLN A 632 17.72 24.94 18.52
CA GLN A 632 18.44 24.03 17.61
C GLN A 632 17.53 23.36 16.57
N ASP A 633 16.25 23.16 16.93
CA ASP A 633 15.19 22.63 16.07
C ASP A 633 14.81 23.58 14.92
N TRP A 634 14.75 24.89 15.19
CA TRP A 634 14.33 25.88 14.21
C TRP A 634 15.38 26.19 13.14
N LYS A 635 16.68 26.10 13.45
CA LYS A 635 17.74 26.38 12.45
C LYS A 635 17.70 25.38 11.28
N LYS A 636 17.54 24.09 11.58
CA LYS A 636 17.34 23.04 10.56
C LYS A 636 16.02 23.22 9.81
N LEU A 637 14.98 23.69 10.50
CA LEU A 637 13.65 23.85 9.93
C LEU A 637 13.55 25.07 9.01
N VAL A 638 14.18 26.20 9.34
CA VAL A 638 14.20 27.38 8.48
C VAL A 638 15.04 27.14 7.22
N GLU A 639 16.21 26.50 7.34
CA GLU A 639 17.10 26.19 6.21
C GLU A 639 16.52 25.12 5.27
N GLN A 640 15.69 24.19 5.77
CA GLN A 640 15.13 23.09 4.96
C GLN A 640 13.65 23.31 4.55
N HIS A 641 12.85 24.04 5.34
CA HIS A 641 11.38 24.06 5.25
C HIS A 641 10.76 25.39 4.77
N GLY A 642 11.51 26.50 4.71
CA GLY A 642 11.04 27.75 4.12
C GLY A 642 9.84 28.39 4.81
N ILE A 643 9.79 28.37 6.15
CA ILE A 643 8.84 29.15 6.97
C ILE A 643 9.18 30.64 6.79
N ALA A 644 8.16 31.49 6.67
CA ALA A 644 8.34 32.92 6.40
C ALA A 644 9.18 33.61 7.49
N TRP A 645 10.06 34.52 7.06
CA TRP A 645 11.17 35.12 7.82
C TRP A 645 10.80 36.09 8.95
N LYS A 646 9.54 36.14 9.38
CA LYS A 646 9.11 37.07 10.43
C LYS A 646 9.66 36.62 11.79
N GLU A 647 9.94 37.54 12.70
CA GLU A 647 10.47 37.22 14.03
C GLU A 647 9.46 37.68 15.08
N GLY A 648 9.53 37.03 16.24
CA GLY A 648 8.66 37.27 17.37
C GLY A 648 7.17 37.24 16.99
N LEU A 649 6.44 38.28 17.41
CA LEU A 649 5.00 38.41 17.13
C LEU A 649 4.63 38.46 15.64
N GLY A 650 5.58 38.71 14.74
CA GLY A 650 5.34 38.61 13.30
C GLY A 650 5.12 37.18 12.81
N GLN A 651 5.40 36.16 13.63
CA GLN A 651 5.04 34.78 13.32
C GLN A 651 3.56 34.47 13.56
N ILE A 652 2.87 35.24 14.42
CA ILE A 652 1.49 34.95 14.81
C ILE A 652 0.53 35.83 14.00
N SER A 653 -0.24 35.26 13.07
CA SER A 653 -1.30 36.02 12.37
C SER A 653 -2.39 36.48 13.34
N ARG A 654 -2.99 37.65 13.09
CA ARG A 654 -4.26 38.04 13.75
C ARG A 654 -5.38 37.03 13.49
N THR A 655 -5.33 36.36 12.35
CA THR A 655 -6.29 35.34 11.92
C THR A 655 -5.72 33.93 12.07
N SER A 656 -4.89 33.71 13.10
CA SER A 656 -4.33 32.38 13.39
C SER A 656 -5.42 31.33 13.53
N VAL A 657 -5.16 30.14 12.97
CA VAL A 657 -6.11 29.04 12.86
C VAL A 657 -5.84 27.95 13.90
N SER A 658 -4.59 27.52 14.08
CA SER A 658 -4.31 26.39 14.96
C SER A 658 -2.89 26.37 15.53
N PHE A 659 -2.71 25.66 16.66
CA PHE A 659 -1.44 25.53 17.38
C PHE A 659 -1.19 24.08 17.80
N HIS A 660 0.04 23.60 17.63
CA HIS A 660 0.48 22.33 18.23
C HIS A 660 0.89 22.56 19.69
N LEU A 661 0.14 22.00 20.63
CA LEU A 661 0.43 22.09 22.06
C LEU A 661 1.39 20.97 22.44
N LYS A 662 2.68 21.13 22.15
CA LYS A 662 3.72 20.19 22.59
C LYS A 662 4.50 20.74 23.78
N ASN A 663 4.82 19.85 24.74
CA ASN A 663 5.60 20.14 25.95
C ASN A 663 4.99 21.28 26.79
N PRO A 664 3.86 21.04 27.49
CA PRO A 664 3.39 22.00 28.46
C PRO A 664 4.49 22.18 29.51
N GLY A 665 4.77 23.43 29.89
CA GLY A 665 5.92 23.75 30.71
C GLY A 665 5.73 23.27 32.14
N SER A 666 4.61 23.66 32.76
CA SER A 666 4.34 23.46 34.19
C SER A 666 3.02 22.75 34.49
N THR A 667 2.15 22.60 33.49
CA THR A 667 0.83 21.95 33.64
C THR A 667 0.63 20.78 32.68
N SER A 668 -0.52 20.12 32.74
CA SER A 668 -0.92 19.10 31.77
C SER A 668 -1.32 19.73 30.43
N LEU A 669 -1.29 18.95 29.34
CA LEU A 669 -1.78 19.41 28.03
C LEU A 669 -3.24 19.86 28.07
N ASP A 670 -4.05 19.17 28.87
CA ASP A 670 -5.47 19.41 29.08
C ASP A 670 -5.70 20.79 29.72
N SER A 671 -4.80 21.22 30.61
CA SER A 671 -4.79 22.55 31.23
C SER A 671 -4.31 23.60 30.23
N GLY A 672 -3.24 23.34 29.48
CA GLY A 672 -2.76 24.21 28.40
C GLY A 672 -3.83 24.49 27.33
N MET A 673 -4.61 23.48 26.93
CA MET A 673 -5.74 23.62 26.00
C MET A 673 -6.79 24.60 26.53
N ARG A 674 -7.21 24.42 27.79
CA ARG A 674 -8.18 25.30 28.47
C ARG A 674 -7.61 26.69 28.67
N ARG A 675 -6.31 26.81 28.93
CA ARG A 675 -5.60 28.08 29.10
C ARG A 675 -5.60 28.91 27.83
N TYR A 676 -5.30 28.30 26.69
CA TYR A 676 -5.41 28.96 25.38
C TYR A 676 -6.83 29.45 25.14
N HIS A 677 -7.82 28.61 25.40
CA HIS A 677 -9.23 28.97 25.27
C HIS A 677 -9.62 30.16 26.16
N ALA A 678 -9.26 30.12 27.43
CA ALA A 678 -9.61 31.15 28.39
C ALA A 678 -8.99 32.51 28.05
N ILE A 679 -7.77 32.53 27.50
CA ILE A 679 -7.12 33.77 27.03
C ILE A 679 -7.80 34.29 25.75
N LEU A 680 -7.97 33.43 24.73
CA LEU A 680 -8.52 33.82 23.42
C LEU A 680 -9.96 34.32 23.52
N TYR A 681 -10.76 33.71 24.40
CA TYR A 681 -12.17 34.04 24.60
C TYR A 681 -12.43 34.87 25.85
N ASN A 682 -11.38 35.40 26.48
CA ASN A 682 -11.47 36.33 27.60
C ASN A 682 -12.26 35.81 28.82
N LEU A 683 -12.19 34.50 29.09
CA LEU A 683 -12.99 33.84 30.14
C LEU A 683 -12.48 34.15 31.55
N CYS A 684 -11.18 34.39 31.73
CA CYS A 684 -10.60 34.70 33.04
C CYS A 684 -10.97 36.10 33.59
N ASN A 685 -11.60 36.95 32.78
CA ASN A 685 -12.10 38.25 33.25
C ASN A 685 -13.52 38.16 33.84
N LEU A 686 -14.27 37.09 33.52
CA LEU A 686 -15.65 36.89 33.99
C LEU A 686 -15.73 36.34 35.43
N THR A 687 -14.70 35.64 35.90
CA THR A 687 -14.65 35.06 37.26
C THR A 687 -14.48 36.09 38.37
N ARG A 688 -13.98 37.29 38.06
CA ARG A 688 -13.87 38.38 39.05
C ARG A 688 -15.20 39.00 39.46
N SER A 689 -16.29 38.79 38.71
CA SER A 689 -17.60 39.39 39.06
C SER A 689 -18.45 38.52 39.98
N THR A 690 -18.09 37.26 40.22
CA THR A 690 -18.90 36.34 41.04
C THR A 690 -18.40 36.18 42.48
N ASP A 691 -17.19 36.65 42.80
CA ASP A 691 -16.62 36.60 44.15
C ASP A 691 -16.82 37.88 44.98
N SER A 692 -17.44 38.92 44.43
CA SER A 692 -17.77 40.15 45.19
C SER A 692 -19.18 40.15 45.79
N SER A 693 -19.86 39.01 45.84
CA SER A 693 -21.22 38.89 46.40
C SER A 693 -21.44 37.62 47.24
N ARG A 694 -20.45 37.22 48.05
CA ARG A 694 -20.65 36.27 49.16
C ARG A 694 -20.12 36.84 50.46
#